data_AF-U5Y3T5-F1
#
_entry.id   AF-U5Y3T5-F1
#
_cell.length_a   1.000
_cell.length_b   1.000
_cell.length_c   1.000
_cell.angle_alpha   90.00
_cell.angle_beta   90.00
_cell.angle_gamma   90.00
#
_symmetry.space_group_name_H-M   'P 1'
#
loop_
_entity.id
_entity.type
_entity.pdbx_description
1 polymer ?
#
loop_
_entity_poly.entity_id
_entity_poly.type
_entity_poly.pdbx_seq_one_letter_code
_entity_poly.pdbx_strand_id
1 'polypeptide(L)'
;MVAFIYTLLISLVTISVALITEQPMPQLLCNCFNRELSASKDEPGAMIIYTCVNKYLAITWRDRYYQKMSNDPEVINWFKSLYRKNKSLEYHSRLKRQTGSLLHGTRQEIRTLSNAQRRRFITAVQRLKTTRVGSTNRYDAIAAAHDGPALENAHFGPNFLGWHREYLLLFETALRQIDSRVVLPYWDTRLEYNLRNELESNIWDLSFMGDSQGVVSYGPFARWRQPNGAFLERSAGADGSYIPPVGIQRVLSRQSNIQISEPWAADRFSLENYHNAVHMRVGGSMTGLNTAPADPIFFLHHAFIDCVWEDFRRQQTYPERDYPWNNQARRSQRPSERMINLESNKRNIEGYSNEYTQRYYRCARSPQTCRECRNRRNLRCGTWNPGLCAAGRQSRRTSTRARNALQDEPKNKPLGISQSFRSTIIDKRKNNRGKRSIPAADFSMNFTKMFSHEDYPEKIPKTWRPSESELESPIQNSFVIDGVPDIKRWVFIPVIVKHKRPPGLYFNSKVIVHGDIQAGVDVYSYAMILNDTKTNRDQATFPNRNIPSKVGFDKVFVQVDGLSYSGKYKDYAVVDSRLPISESVTFVGVKSPKLNNSRSYVSAYDSHGRLCHAYCLVYGSNPPEYKKCSGVIDLTTTSPFMYGDSIGESNGLLYRKLKSVNHVRSYENVFLTFHCDYDDTPWSQCK
;
A
#
# COMPACT_ATOMS: atom_id res chain seq x y z
N MET A 1 -49.54 46.17 48.44
CA MET A 1 -49.63 44.76 48.82
C MET A 1 -49.47 43.94 47.54
N VAL A 2 -48.36 43.18 47.44
CA VAL A 2 -48.04 42.11 46.48
C VAL A 2 -48.05 42.46 44.97
N ALA A 3 -46.86 42.67 44.42
CA ALA A 3 -46.58 42.62 42.99
C ALA A 3 -45.86 41.30 42.66
N PHE A 4 -46.44 40.51 41.75
CA PHE A 4 -45.82 39.35 41.10
C PHE A 4 -44.74 39.82 40.13
N ILE A 5 -43.48 39.42 40.31
CA ILE A 5 -42.52 39.33 39.20
C ILE A 5 -41.69 38.05 39.35
N TYR A 6 -41.74 37.27 38.27
CA TYR A 6 -41.17 35.96 38.04
C TYR A 6 -39.66 35.88 38.29
N THR A 7 -39.25 34.80 38.94
CA THR A 7 -37.88 34.28 38.92
C THR A 7 -37.51 33.85 37.51
N LEU A 8 -36.62 34.60 36.87
CA LEU A 8 -35.96 34.19 35.63
C LEU A 8 -34.87 33.16 36.01
N LEU A 9 -35.24 31.89 36.06
CA LEU A 9 -34.29 30.78 36.01
C LEU A 9 -33.69 30.80 34.60
N ILE A 10 -32.51 31.43 34.47
CA ILE A 10 -31.63 31.25 33.32
C ILE A 10 -31.28 29.76 33.30
N SER A 11 -31.99 29.01 32.46
CA SER A 11 -31.55 27.70 32.01
C SER A 11 -30.19 27.91 31.34
N LEU A 12 -29.13 27.58 32.08
CA LEU A 12 -27.84 27.25 31.50
C LEU A 12 -28.13 26.16 30.45
N VAL A 13 -28.28 26.57 29.20
CA VAL A 13 -28.15 25.68 28.06
C VAL A 13 -26.75 25.12 28.19
N THR A 14 -26.65 23.91 28.70
CA THR A 14 -25.44 23.12 28.62
C THR A 14 -25.14 23.03 27.14
N ILE A 15 -24.07 23.72 26.73
CA ILE A 15 -23.49 23.55 25.41
C ILE A 15 -23.19 22.07 25.32
N SER A 16 -23.97 21.35 24.52
CA SER A 16 -23.80 19.94 24.25
C SER A 16 -22.40 19.78 23.64
N VAL A 17 -21.43 19.43 24.49
CA VAL A 17 -20.04 19.27 24.08
C VAL A 17 -19.98 18.04 23.18
N ALA A 18 -19.62 18.27 21.93
CA ALA A 18 -19.40 17.28 20.87
C ALA A 18 -18.82 15.92 21.33
N LEU A 19 -19.37 14.81 20.82
CA LEU A 19 -18.89 13.45 21.13
C LEU A 19 -17.69 13.02 20.27
N ILE A 20 -17.67 13.40 18.99
CA ILE A 20 -16.45 13.34 18.17
C ILE A 20 -16.02 14.78 17.92
N THR A 21 -14.84 15.16 18.38
CA THR A 21 -14.34 16.52 18.20
C THR A 21 -13.29 16.55 17.11
N GLU A 22 -13.35 17.54 16.24
CA GLU A 22 -12.20 17.91 15.41
C GLU A 22 -11.07 18.40 16.33
N GLN A 23 -9.84 18.02 16.00
CA GLN A 23 -8.63 18.49 16.65
C GLN A 23 -7.71 19.16 15.63
N PRO A 24 -6.84 20.09 16.05
CA PRO A 24 -5.86 20.67 15.16
C PRO A 24 -4.86 19.61 14.67
N MET A 25 -4.47 19.69 13.40
CA MET A 25 -3.44 18.81 12.86
C MET A 25 -2.09 19.10 13.53
N PRO A 26 -1.34 18.08 13.99
CA PRO A 26 -0.02 18.31 14.56
C PRO A 26 0.90 19.04 13.56
N GLN A 27 1.61 20.08 14.03
CA GLN A 27 2.43 20.93 13.16
C GLN A 27 3.46 20.13 12.36
N LEU A 28 4.08 19.09 12.95
CA LEU A 28 5.03 18.20 12.27
C LEU A 28 4.40 17.47 11.09
N LEU A 29 3.16 17.00 11.24
CA LEU A 29 2.42 16.29 10.20
C LEU A 29 1.99 17.27 9.09
N CYS A 30 1.44 18.42 9.49
CA CYS A 30 1.09 19.49 8.56
C CYS A 30 2.28 19.95 7.70
N ASN A 31 3.44 20.22 8.33
CA ASN A 31 4.64 20.66 7.63
C ASN A 31 5.09 19.63 6.58
N CYS A 32 4.92 18.33 6.88
CA CYS A 32 5.20 17.30 5.90
C CYS A 32 4.23 17.39 4.72
N PHE A 33 2.92 17.42 4.96
CA PHE A 33 1.94 17.51 3.88
C PHE A 33 2.16 18.73 2.99
N ASN A 34 2.39 19.90 3.57
CA ASN A 34 2.69 21.12 2.81
C ASN A 34 3.94 20.97 1.93
N ARG A 35 4.98 20.30 2.45
CA ARG A 35 6.21 20.03 1.70
C ARG A 35 5.96 19.07 0.53
N GLU A 36 5.37 17.90 0.79
CA GLU A 36 5.17 16.86 -0.24
C GLU A 36 4.25 17.38 -1.37
N LEU A 37 3.18 18.08 -1.01
CA LEU A 37 2.24 18.65 -1.99
C LEU A 37 2.88 19.75 -2.85
N SER A 38 3.86 20.48 -2.30
CA SER A 38 4.62 21.49 -3.05
C SER A 38 5.70 20.87 -3.92
N ALA A 39 6.28 19.75 -3.49
CA ALA A 39 7.41 19.10 -4.16
C ALA A 39 6.97 18.23 -5.35
N SER A 40 5.78 17.60 -5.28
CA SER A 40 5.35 16.63 -6.30
C SER A 40 3.86 16.71 -6.57
N LYS A 41 3.51 17.05 -7.83
CA LYS A 41 2.12 17.02 -8.33
C LYS A 41 1.68 15.64 -8.85
N ASP A 42 2.65 14.73 -9.04
CA ASP A 42 2.46 13.44 -9.70
C ASP A 42 2.44 12.26 -8.72
N GLU A 43 2.80 12.48 -7.45
CA GLU A 43 2.84 11.41 -6.44
C GLU A 43 1.40 11.03 -6.02
N PRO A 44 1.07 9.73 -5.93
CA PRO A 44 -0.23 9.28 -5.44
C PRO A 44 -0.49 9.76 -4.01
N GLY A 45 -1.71 10.21 -3.74
CA GLY A 45 -2.14 10.67 -2.42
C GLY A 45 -1.88 9.66 -1.29
N ALA A 46 -2.06 8.37 -1.59
CA ALA A 46 -1.75 7.30 -0.65
C ALA A 46 -0.27 7.29 -0.21
N MET A 47 0.67 7.53 -1.13
CA MET A 47 2.10 7.61 -0.83
C MET A 47 2.41 8.85 0.02
N ILE A 48 1.79 9.99 -0.27
CA ILE A 48 1.95 11.22 0.52
C ILE A 48 1.47 10.98 1.97
N ILE A 49 0.28 10.38 2.14
CA ILE A 49 -0.26 10.01 3.46
C ILE A 49 0.69 9.05 4.17
N TYR A 50 1.10 7.97 3.50
CA TYR A 50 2.00 6.97 4.07
C TYR A 50 3.31 7.59 4.55
N THR A 51 3.96 8.40 3.71
CA THR A 51 5.24 9.04 4.02
C THR A 51 5.09 10.00 5.19
N CYS A 52 4.10 10.91 5.15
CA CYS A 52 3.96 11.92 6.18
C CYS A 52 3.51 11.36 7.52
N VAL A 53 2.55 10.45 7.52
CA VAL A 53 2.09 9.80 8.74
C VAL A 53 3.21 8.95 9.34
N ASN A 54 3.85 8.07 8.58
CA ASN A 54 4.92 7.23 9.14
C ASN A 54 6.14 8.05 9.58
N LYS A 55 6.45 9.18 8.92
CA LYS A 55 7.49 10.11 9.39
C LYS A 55 7.11 10.77 10.71
N TYR A 56 5.87 11.24 10.85
CA TYR A 56 5.35 11.75 12.12
C TYR A 56 5.42 10.67 13.21
N LEU A 57 4.98 9.45 12.88
CA LEU A 57 4.93 8.34 13.83
C LEU A 57 6.34 7.90 14.28
N ALA A 58 7.30 7.91 13.36
CA ALA A 58 8.70 7.61 13.65
C ALA A 58 9.34 8.65 14.56
N ILE A 59 9.01 9.94 14.42
CA ILE A 59 9.57 11.02 15.27
C ILE A 59 8.92 11.02 16.66
N THR A 60 7.63 10.75 16.72
CA THR A 60 6.82 10.81 17.97
C THR A 60 6.64 9.44 18.62
N TRP A 61 7.56 8.50 18.40
CA TRP A 61 7.44 7.12 18.87
C TRP A 61 7.29 7.00 20.40
N ARG A 62 7.82 7.96 21.17
CA ARG A 62 7.71 8.02 22.64
C ARG A 62 6.29 8.27 23.14
N ASP A 63 5.44 8.86 22.31
CA ASP A 63 4.10 9.31 22.69
C ASP A 63 3.08 8.16 22.66
N ARG A 64 3.49 6.98 22.20
CA ARG A 64 2.63 5.82 21.97
C ARG A 64 3.30 4.54 22.47
N TYR A 65 2.53 3.46 22.52
CA TYR A 65 3.08 2.14 22.70
C TYR A 65 4.05 1.76 21.57
N TYR A 66 5.18 1.18 21.93
CA TYR A 66 6.13 0.55 21.02
C TYR A 66 6.66 -0.72 21.68
N GLN A 67 7.04 -1.70 20.87
CA GLN A 67 7.68 -2.92 21.34
C GLN A 67 9.10 -2.56 21.77
N LYS A 68 9.34 -2.48 23.07
CA LYS A 68 10.69 -2.28 23.60
C LYS A 68 11.57 -3.46 23.18
N MET A 69 12.79 -3.14 22.76
CA MET A 69 13.84 -4.13 22.63
C MET A 69 13.99 -4.86 23.97
N SER A 70 14.17 -6.18 23.93
CA SER A 70 14.21 -6.97 25.15
C SER A 70 15.43 -6.57 25.99
N ASN A 71 15.17 -6.21 27.25
CA ASN A 71 16.23 -5.98 28.25
C ASN A 71 16.76 -7.28 28.86
N ASP A 72 16.28 -8.43 28.36
CA ASP A 72 16.73 -9.74 28.79
C ASP A 72 18.24 -9.93 28.47
N PRO A 73 19.08 -10.22 29.47
CA PRO A 73 20.51 -10.42 29.26
C PRO A 73 20.84 -11.49 28.22
N GLU A 74 20.03 -12.55 28.08
CA GLU A 74 20.25 -13.60 27.07
C GLU A 74 20.04 -13.05 25.66
N VAL A 75 19.02 -12.21 25.45
CA VAL A 75 18.75 -11.57 24.15
C VAL A 75 19.89 -10.63 23.79
N ILE A 76 20.29 -9.76 24.71
CA ILE A 76 21.39 -8.81 24.50
C ILE A 76 22.70 -9.56 24.22
N ASN A 77 23.02 -10.59 25.00
CA ASN A 77 24.23 -11.38 24.81
C ASN A 77 24.22 -12.15 23.50
N TRP A 78 23.05 -12.65 23.07
CA TRP A 78 22.91 -13.29 21.77
C TRP A 78 23.13 -12.31 20.62
N PHE A 79 22.54 -11.11 20.65
CA PHE A 79 22.81 -10.06 19.66
C PHE A 79 24.31 -9.70 19.59
N LYS A 80 24.94 -9.48 20.75
CA LYS A 80 26.40 -9.27 20.83
C LYS A 80 27.20 -10.45 20.28
N SER A 81 26.71 -11.68 20.42
CA SER A 81 27.34 -12.87 19.84
C SER A 81 27.30 -12.86 18.29
N LEU A 82 26.20 -12.40 17.69
CA LEU A 82 26.07 -12.25 16.25
C LEU A 82 27.09 -11.22 15.73
N TYR A 83 27.18 -10.07 16.41
CA TYR A 83 28.15 -9.04 16.07
C TYR A 83 29.61 -9.52 16.23
N ARG A 84 29.95 -10.19 17.33
CA ARG A 84 31.31 -10.75 17.54
C ARG A 84 31.70 -11.73 16.43
N LYS A 85 30.75 -12.54 15.96
CA LYS A 85 30.98 -13.46 14.84
C LYS A 85 31.30 -12.70 13.55
N ASN A 86 30.58 -11.61 13.27
CA ASN A 86 30.88 -10.74 12.13
C ASN A 86 32.25 -10.08 12.26
N LYS A 87 32.59 -9.52 13.42
CA LYS A 87 33.89 -8.89 13.68
C LYS A 87 35.07 -9.86 13.61
N SER A 88 34.91 -11.11 14.05
CA SER A 88 35.94 -12.14 13.93
C SER A 88 36.28 -12.42 12.46
N LEU A 89 35.27 -12.40 11.58
CA LEU A 89 35.48 -12.53 10.13
C LEU A 89 36.24 -11.32 9.56
N GLU A 90 35.96 -10.10 10.05
CA GLU A 90 36.74 -8.90 9.69
C GLU A 90 38.22 -9.10 10.07
N TYR A 91 38.50 -9.55 11.28
CA TYR A 91 39.87 -9.74 11.77
C TYR A 91 40.64 -10.83 11.01
N HIS A 92 40.06 -12.02 10.85
CA HIS A 92 40.74 -13.15 10.18
C HIS A 92 41.02 -12.88 8.71
N SER A 93 40.14 -12.14 8.01
CA SER A 93 40.37 -11.75 6.61
C SER A 93 41.52 -10.75 6.44
N ARG A 94 41.76 -9.85 7.42
CA ARG A 94 42.87 -8.88 7.37
C ARG A 94 44.25 -9.55 7.51
N LEU A 95 44.33 -10.67 8.22
CA LEU A 95 45.57 -11.42 8.43
C LEU A 95 45.93 -12.38 7.28
N LYS A 96 44.94 -12.91 6.55
CA LYS A 96 45.16 -13.85 5.44
C LYS A 96 44.94 -13.20 4.07
N ARG A 97 45.92 -12.43 3.57
CA ARG A 97 45.90 -11.86 2.21
C ARG A 97 46.10 -12.87 1.07
N GLN A 98 46.34 -14.16 1.35
CA GLN A 98 46.80 -15.14 0.35
C GLN A 98 45.96 -16.42 0.16
N THR A 99 44.74 -16.52 0.72
CA THR A 99 43.84 -17.65 0.37
C THR A 99 42.48 -17.16 -0.07
N GLY A 100 42.13 -17.50 -1.31
CA GLY A 100 40.82 -17.21 -1.89
C GLY A 100 39.68 -17.85 -1.11
N SER A 101 38.55 -17.14 -1.09
CA SER A 101 37.23 -17.57 -0.61
C SER A 101 37.00 -17.69 0.91
N LEU A 102 37.07 -16.56 1.62
CA LEU A 102 36.21 -16.31 2.79
C LEU A 102 34.88 -15.64 2.38
N LEU A 103 34.51 -15.70 1.09
CA LEU A 103 33.31 -15.05 0.57
C LEU A 103 32.06 -15.74 1.12
N HIS A 104 31.33 -15.00 1.94
CA HIS A 104 30.09 -15.41 2.55
C HIS A 104 28.93 -15.35 1.54
N GLY A 105 28.91 -16.29 0.59
CA GLY A 105 27.76 -16.51 -0.30
C GLY A 105 27.44 -15.38 -1.28
N THR A 106 26.51 -15.65 -2.20
CA THR A 106 25.96 -14.63 -3.12
C THR A 106 24.44 -14.61 -2.95
N ARG A 107 23.90 -13.47 -2.52
CA ARG A 107 22.45 -13.22 -2.45
C ARG A 107 21.87 -13.30 -3.86
N GLN A 108 20.83 -14.09 -4.02
CA GLN A 108 20.20 -14.42 -5.29
C GLN A 108 18.70 -14.18 -5.20
N GLU A 109 18.09 -13.90 -6.36
CA GLU A 109 16.64 -13.80 -6.47
C GLU A 109 16.00 -15.13 -6.05
N ILE A 110 15.03 -15.10 -5.13
CA ILE A 110 14.49 -16.30 -4.47
C ILE A 110 13.87 -17.33 -5.43
N ARG A 111 13.27 -16.91 -6.55
CA ARG A 111 12.69 -17.80 -7.57
C ARG A 111 13.75 -18.43 -8.47
N THR A 112 14.97 -17.88 -8.51
CA THR A 112 16.12 -18.50 -9.18
C THR A 112 16.81 -19.61 -8.36
N LEU A 113 16.55 -19.67 -7.06
CA LEU A 113 17.09 -20.72 -6.19
C LEU A 113 16.57 -22.11 -6.56
N SER A 114 17.40 -23.13 -6.36
CA SER A 114 16.94 -24.52 -6.34
C SER A 114 15.94 -24.74 -5.20
N ASN A 115 15.10 -25.77 -5.33
CA ASN A 115 14.15 -26.15 -4.28
C ASN A 115 14.87 -26.47 -2.95
N ALA A 116 16.07 -27.04 -2.98
CA ALA A 116 16.85 -27.35 -1.80
C ALA A 116 17.37 -26.08 -1.10
N GLN A 117 17.90 -25.11 -1.85
CA GLN A 117 18.33 -23.82 -1.31
C GLN A 117 17.15 -23.04 -0.72
N ARG A 118 16.02 -22.96 -1.44
CA ARG A 118 14.82 -22.26 -0.96
C ARG A 118 14.28 -22.91 0.32
N ARG A 119 14.17 -24.24 0.36
CA ARG A 119 13.76 -24.98 1.56
C ARG A 119 14.70 -24.71 2.73
N ARG A 120 16.02 -24.72 2.51
CA ARG A 120 17.00 -24.43 3.55
C ARG A 120 16.79 -23.06 4.17
N PHE A 121 16.62 -22.04 3.34
CA PHE A 121 16.34 -20.68 3.80
C PHE A 121 15.05 -20.62 4.64
N ILE A 122 13.92 -21.12 4.09
CA ILE A 122 12.63 -21.13 4.77
C ILE A 122 12.70 -21.89 6.11
N THR A 123 13.34 -23.06 6.13
CA THR A 123 13.52 -23.85 7.35
C THR A 123 14.36 -23.11 8.38
N ALA A 124 15.42 -22.40 7.98
CA ALA A 124 16.21 -21.60 8.92
C ALA A 124 15.40 -20.45 9.54
N VAL A 125 14.57 -19.77 8.73
CA VAL A 125 13.65 -18.72 9.21
C VAL A 125 12.63 -19.29 10.20
N GLN A 126 11.99 -20.41 9.87
CA GLN A 126 11.09 -21.12 10.79
C GLN A 126 11.79 -21.53 12.09
N ARG A 127 13.04 -22.00 12.01
CA ARG A 127 13.82 -22.35 13.21
C ARG A 127 14.07 -21.14 14.09
N LEU A 128 14.44 -19.97 13.55
CA LEU A 128 14.57 -18.74 14.34
C LEU A 128 13.27 -18.40 15.09
N LYS A 129 12.10 -18.60 14.46
CA LYS A 129 10.80 -18.35 15.08
C LYS A 129 10.48 -19.32 16.23
N THR A 130 11.00 -20.55 16.17
CA THR A 130 10.79 -21.57 17.23
C THR A 130 11.89 -21.59 18.30
N THR A 131 13.10 -21.13 18.00
CA THR A 131 14.23 -21.14 18.92
C THR A 131 14.10 -19.98 19.92
N ARG A 132 13.98 -20.31 21.21
CA ARG A 132 13.92 -19.32 22.30
C ARG A 132 15.27 -18.65 22.52
N VAL A 133 15.22 -17.43 23.03
CA VAL A 133 16.35 -16.65 23.55
C VAL A 133 15.77 -15.74 24.64
N GLY A 134 16.10 -16.02 25.90
CA GLY A 134 15.46 -15.38 27.04
C GLY A 134 13.94 -15.43 26.97
N SER A 135 13.31 -14.27 27.17
CA SER A 135 11.87 -14.05 27.19
C SER A 135 11.14 -14.20 25.84
N THR A 136 11.84 -14.34 24.71
CA THR A 136 11.23 -14.37 23.37
C THR A 136 11.84 -15.46 22.48
N ASN A 137 11.51 -15.48 21.18
CA ASN A 137 12.23 -16.27 20.18
C ASN A 137 13.17 -15.40 19.34
N ARG A 138 14.14 -16.04 18.69
CA ARG A 138 15.21 -15.36 17.95
C ARG A 138 14.69 -14.51 16.80
N TYR A 139 13.63 -14.94 16.11
CA TYR A 139 13.04 -14.14 15.04
C TYR A 139 12.38 -12.87 15.59
N ASP A 140 11.55 -12.99 16.61
CA ASP A 140 10.84 -11.84 17.20
C ASP A 140 11.78 -10.87 17.90
N ALA A 141 12.87 -11.36 18.49
CA ALA A 141 13.94 -10.51 19.00
C ALA A 141 14.57 -9.66 17.88
N ILE A 142 14.82 -10.25 16.70
CA ILE A 142 15.32 -9.53 15.53
C ILE A 142 14.27 -8.54 15.01
N ALA A 143 13.01 -8.96 14.86
CA ALA A 143 11.93 -8.09 14.38
C ALA A 143 11.76 -6.85 15.27
N ALA A 144 11.82 -7.02 16.60
CA ALA A 144 11.70 -5.93 17.58
C ALA A 144 12.85 -4.92 17.55
N ALA A 145 13.98 -5.21 16.89
CA ALA A 145 15.08 -4.25 16.76
C ALA A 145 14.69 -3.02 15.93
N HIS A 146 13.69 -3.15 15.04
CA HIS A 146 13.20 -2.11 14.14
C HIS A 146 11.97 -1.37 14.71
N ASP A 147 11.95 -1.12 16.02
CA ASP A 147 10.89 -0.35 16.69
C ASP A 147 11.49 0.76 17.60
N GLY A 148 10.63 1.66 18.06
CA GLY A 148 10.94 2.75 18.97
C GLY A 148 12.04 3.66 18.43
N PRO A 149 13.16 3.88 19.16
CA PRO A 149 14.19 4.84 18.77
C PRO A 149 14.90 4.47 17.46
N ALA A 150 14.90 3.21 17.04
CA ALA A 150 15.48 2.80 15.76
C ALA A 150 14.74 3.41 14.57
N LEU A 151 13.43 3.70 14.68
CA LEU A 151 12.65 4.26 13.58
C LEU A 151 13.19 5.61 13.09
N GLU A 152 13.63 6.47 14.01
CA GLU A 152 14.24 7.77 13.68
C GLU A 152 15.63 7.63 13.05
N ASN A 153 16.34 6.54 13.33
CA ASN A 153 17.70 6.24 12.86
C ASN A 153 17.69 5.43 11.55
N ALA A 154 16.64 4.67 11.27
CA ALA A 154 16.55 3.75 10.14
C ALA A 154 15.73 4.26 8.95
N HIS A 155 14.96 5.35 9.06
CA HIS A 155 14.08 5.83 7.98
C HIS A 155 14.18 7.33 7.74
N PHE A 156 13.64 7.80 6.62
CA PHE A 156 13.50 9.19 6.19
C PHE A 156 14.78 10.01 6.39
N GLY A 157 15.92 9.41 6.01
CA GLY A 157 17.24 10.01 6.18
C GLY A 157 18.37 9.18 5.58
N PRO A 158 19.59 9.75 5.52
CA PRO A 158 20.74 9.13 4.85
C PRO A 158 21.19 7.78 5.42
N ASN A 159 20.84 7.47 6.67
CA ASN A 159 21.19 6.21 7.29
C ASN A 159 20.22 5.07 6.91
N PHE A 160 19.13 5.34 6.17
CA PHE A 160 18.17 4.31 5.76
C PHE A 160 18.86 3.08 5.16
N LEU A 161 19.77 3.30 4.21
CA LEU A 161 20.49 2.22 3.52
C LEU A 161 21.51 1.53 4.44
N GLY A 162 22.24 2.31 5.24
CA GLY A 162 23.27 1.80 6.15
C GLY A 162 22.71 0.96 7.30
N TRP A 163 21.65 1.42 7.95
CA TRP A 163 21.01 0.72 9.06
C TRP A 163 20.40 -0.61 8.60
N HIS A 164 19.64 -0.59 7.50
CA HIS A 164 19.02 -1.80 6.98
C HIS A 164 20.08 -2.80 6.48
N ARG A 165 21.21 -2.36 5.92
CA ARG A 165 22.33 -3.25 5.55
C ARG A 165 22.92 -4.00 6.74
N GLU A 166 23.18 -3.32 7.85
CA GLU A 166 23.65 -3.99 9.08
C GLU A 166 22.58 -4.90 9.67
N TYR A 167 21.31 -4.48 9.63
CA TYR A 167 20.18 -5.30 10.08
C TYR A 167 20.03 -6.60 9.28
N LEU A 168 20.17 -6.54 7.94
CA LEU A 168 20.19 -7.71 7.06
C LEU A 168 21.38 -8.62 7.38
N LEU A 169 22.57 -8.05 7.64
CA LEU A 169 23.75 -8.83 8.01
C LEU A 169 23.53 -9.55 9.35
N LEU A 170 22.92 -8.90 10.34
CA LEU A 170 22.55 -9.51 11.62
C LEU A 170 21.59 -10.67 11.42
N PHE A 171 20.54 -10.49 10.62
CA PHE A 171 19.57 -11.55 10.28
C PHE A 171 20.23 -12.72 9.55
N GLU A 172 21.06 -12.45 8.55
CA GLU A 172 21.80 -13.47 7.79
C GLU A 172 22.77 -14.26 8.68
N THR A 173 23.46 -13.59 9.61
CA THR A 173 24.33 -14.25 10.60
C THR A 173 23.53 -15.14 11.57
N ALA A 174 22.33 -14.72 11.98
CA ALA A 174 21.43 -15.54 12.78
C ALA A 174 20.95 -16.78 12.03
N LEU A 175 20.56 -16.65 10.76
CA LEU A 175 20.20 -17.79 9.90
C LEU A 175 21.36 -18.78 9.77
N ARG A 176 22.60 -18.28 9.68
CA ARG A 176 23.80 -19.10 9.57
C ARG A 176 24.26 -19.73 10.89
N GLN A 177 23.71 -19.33 12.03
CA GLN A 177 23.82 -20.12 13.26
C GLN A 177 22.94 -21.37 13.19
N ILE A 178 21.85 -21.37 12.41
CA ILE A 178 21.00 -22.53 12.19
C ILE A 178 21.57 -23.44 11.10
N ASP A 179 21.93 -22.89 9.93
CA ASP A 179 22.59 -23.62 8.86
C ASP A 179 23.60 -22.70 8.16
N SER A 180 24.89 -23.01 8.31
CA SER A 180 26.00 -22.17 7.84
C SER A 180 26.03 -21.95 6.33
N ARG A 181 25.31 -22.77 5.55
CA ARG A 181 25.17 -22.69 4.09
C ARG A 181 24.06 -21.74 3.63
N VAL A 182 23.24 -21.21 4.55
CA VAL A 182 22.21 -20.25 4.19
C VAL A 182 22.87 -18.95 3.72
N VAL A 183 22.37 -18.44 2.61
CA VAL A 183 22.63 -17.11 2.11
C VAL A 183 21.27 -16.44 1.95
N LEU A 184 21.13 -15.20 2.41
CA LEU A 184 19.88 -14.47 2.37
C LEU A 184 19.49 -14.22 0.90
N PRO A 185 18.36 -14.77 0.39
CA PRO A 185 17.88 -14.39 -0.93
C PRO A 185 17.24 -13.01 -0.89
N TYR A 186 17.02 -12.45 -2.08
CA TYR A 186 16.25 -11.22 -2.25
C TYR A 186 15.01 -11.45 -3.12
N TRP A 187 14.05 -10.52 -3.03
CA TRP A 187 12.84 -10.50 -3.84
C TRP A 187 12.85 -9.30 -4.79
N ASP A 188 13.13 -9.55 -6.07
CA ASP A 188 13.13 -8.51 -7.10
C ASP A 188 11.69 -8.24 -7.59
N THR A 189 11.08 -7.19 -7.02
CA THR A 189 9.69 -6.78 -7.28
C THR A 189 9.45 -6.25 -8.68
N ARG A 190 10.50 -5.97 -9.49
CA ARG A 190 10.32 -5.60 -10.90
C ARG A 190 9.71 -6.72 -11.72
N LEU A 191 9.89 -7.96 -11.27
CA LEU A 191 9.32 -9.14 -11.92
C LEU A 191 7.82 -9.22 -11.71
N GLU A 192 7.33 -8.78 -10.55
CA GLU A 192 5.91 -8.65 -10.23
C GLU A 192 5.29 -7.46 -10.96
N TYR A 193 6.01 -6.34 -11.08
CA TYR A 193 5.55 -5.17 -11.85
C TYR A 193 5.16 -5.53 -13.31
N ASN A 194 5.80 -6.57 -13.87
CA ASN A 194 5.56 -7.03 -15.24
C ASN A 194 4.44 -8.09 -15.38
N LEU A 195 3.72 -8.38 -14.29
CA LEU A 195 2.48 -9.16 -14.28
C LEU A 195 1.26 -8.30 -14.60
N ARG A 196 0.20 -8.87 -15.16
CA ARG A 196 -1.08 -8.15 -15.32
C ARG A 196 -1.87 -8.11 -14.03
N ASN A 197 -2.09 -9.28 -13.42
CA ASN A 197 -2.67 -9.44 -12.09
C ASN A 197 -1.59 -9.97 -11.14
N GLU A 198 -1.49 -9.35 -9.97
CA GLU A 198 -0.45 -9.62 -8.98
C GLU A 198 -0.74 -10.81 -8.09
N LEU A 199 -2.01 -11.23 -8.00
CA LEU A 199 -2.40 -12.51 -7.41
C LEU A 199 -1.80 -13.68 -8.20
N GLU A 200 -1.37 -13.47 -9.44
CA GLU A 200 -0.62 -14.47 -10.22
C GLU A 200 0.85 -14.59 -9.80
N SER A 201 1.34 -13.74 -8.89
CA SER A 201 2.73 -13.85 -8.43
C SER A 201 2.93 -15.11 -7.61
N ASN A 202 3.82 -15.96 -8.10
CA ASN A 202 4.20 -17.20 -7.42
C ASN A 202 5.04 -16.97 -6.16
N ILE A 203 5.37 -15.72 -5.80
CA ILE A 203 5.95 -15.42 -4.48
C ILE A 203 4.95 -15.74 -3.36
N TRP A 204 3.65 -15.72 -3.65
CA TRP A 204 2.56 -16.03 -2.73
C TRP A 204 2.15 -17.51 -2.75
N ASP A 205 2.82 -18.36 -3.55
CA ASP A 205 2.59 -19.80 -3.54
C ASP A 205 2.94 -20.43 -2.19
N LEU A 206 2.34 -21.60 -1.90
CA LEU A 206 2.62 -22.45 -0.73
C LEU A 206 4.08 -22.86 -0.54
N SER A 207 4.91 -22.75 -1.58
CA SER A 207 6.34 -23.09 -1.54
C SER A 207 7.27 -21.88 -1.36
N PHE A 208 6.68 -20.69 -1.19
CA PHE A 208 7.34 -19.41 -0.99
C PHE A 208 6.78 -18.73 0.27
N MET A 209 6.01 -17.64 0.14
CA MET A 209 5.63 -16.77 1.26
C MET A 209 4.22 -17.02 1.80
N GLY A 210 3.40 -17.85 1.11
CA GLY A 210 2.00 -18.08 1.48
C GLY A 210 1.07 -16.93 1.08
N ASP A 211 -0.14 -16.94 1.63
CA ASP A 211 -1.25 -16.07 1.22
C ASP A 211 -0.85 -14.60 1.07
N SER A 212 -1.33 -13.96 0.01
CA SER A 212 -1.09 -12.56 -0.32
C SER A 212 -2.08 -11.60 0.36
N GLN A 213 -3.22 -12.12 0.82
CA GLN A 213 -4.33 -11.35 1.36
C GLN A 213 -4.93 -12.04 2.58
N GLY A 214 -5.36 -11.24 3.55
CA GLY A 214 -5.92 -11.76 4.79
C GLY A 214 -4.86 -12.19 5.79
N VAL A 215 -5.29 -12.94 6.80
CA VAL A 215 -4.39 -13.65 7.72
C VAL A 215 -3.68 -14.76 6.94
N VAL A 216 -2.36 -14.83 7.05
CA VAL A 216 -1.56 -15.87 6.40
C VAL A 216 -1.91 -17.22 7.03
N SER A 217 -2.69 -18.00 6.28
CA SER A 217 -3.30 -19.25 6.72
C SER A 217 -2.65 -20.46 6.05
N TYR A 218 -2.02 -20.26 4.89
CA TYR A 218 -1.31 -21.29 4.15
C TYR A 218 0.15 -20.92 3.84
N GLY A 219 0.95 -21.94 3.51
CA GLY A 219 2.38 -21.79 3.24
C GLY A 219 3.27 -21.87 4.49
N PRO A 220 4.57 -21.60 4.37
CA PRO A 220 5.53 -21.86 5.44
C PRO A 220 5.39 -20.94 6.67
N PHE A 221 4.71 -19.82 6.50
CA PHE A 221 4.51 -18.82 7.57
C PHE A 221 3.05 -18.78 8.06
N ALA A 222 2.27 -19.82 7.74
CA ALA A 222 0.90 -19.98 8.20
C ALA A 222 0.80 -19.86 9.73
N ARG A 223 -0.20 -19.10 10.19
CA ARG A 223 -0.52 -18.90 11.62
C ARG A 223 0.63 -18.30 12.44
N TRP A 224 1.59 -17.66 11.80
CA TRP A 224 2.60 -16.89 12.51
C TRP A 224 1.93 -15.77 13.30
N ARG A 225 2.41 -15.58 14.52
CA ARG A 225 2.04 -14.45 15.36
C ARG A 225 3.15 -13.42 15.36
N GLN A 226 2.81 -12.16 15.30
CA GLN A 226 3.71 -11.04 15.55
C GLN A 226 4.08 -11.00 17.05
N PRO A 227 5.11 -10.24 17.47
CA PRO A 227 5.51 -10.13 18.88
C PRO A 227 4.37 -9.66 19.81
N ASN A 228 3.47 -8.82 19.30
CA ASN A 228 2.28 -8.35 20.01
C ASN A 228 1.13 -9.39 20.05
N GLY A 229 1.34 -10.60 19.52
CA GLY A 229 0.36 -11.68 19.51
C GLY A 229 -0.63 -11.67 18.33
N ALA A 230 -0.69 -10.59 17.56
CA ALA A 230 -1.52 -10.49 16.36
C ALA A 230 -1.09 -11.51 15.32
N PHE A 231 -2.00 -11.93 14.44
CA PHE A 231 -1.61 -12.77 13.31
C PHE A 231 -0.80 -11.98 12.30
N LEU A 232 0.06 -12.68 11.55
CA LEU A 232 0.65 -12.14 10.33
C LEU A 232 -0.47 -11.96 9.29
N GLU A 233 -0.59 -10.76 8.74
CA GLU A 233 -1.62 -10.41 7.77
C GLU A 233 -1.07 -9.58 6.61
N ARG A 234 -1.70 -9.72 5.45
CA ARG A 234 -1.37 -8.99 4.23
C ARG A 234 -2.62 -8.47 3.55
N SER A 235 -2.46 -7.49 2.68
CA SER A 235 -3.54 -6.95 1.85
C SER A 235 -2.97 -6.60 0.48
N ALA A 236 -2.30 -7.58 -0.13
CA ALA A 236 -1.58 -7.36 -1.37
C ALA A 236 -2.53 -6.86 -2.45
N GLY A 237 -2.09 -5.87 -3.22
CA GLY A 237 -2.90 -5.29 -4.30
C GLY A 237 -3.81 -4.13 -3.86
N ALA A 238 -4.02 -3.91 -2.57
CA ALA A 238 -4.93 -2.87 -2.08
C ALA A 238 -4.42 -1.44 -2.32
N ASP A 239 -3.10 -1.24 -2.30
CA ASP A 239 -2.46 0.07 -2.44
C ASP A 239 -1.03 -0.07 -2.95
N GLY A 240 -0.26 1.01 -3.01
CA GLY A 240 1.15 1.00 -3.35
C GLY A 240 1.42 0.54 -4.78
N SER A 241 2.66 0.18 -5.05
CA SER A 241 3.05 -0.43 -6.33
C SER A 241 4.36 -1.20 -6.19
N TYR A 242 4.57 -2.16 -7.09
CA TYR A 242 5.88 -2.78 -7.26
C TYR A 242 6.83 -1.84 -8.00
N ILE A 243 8.14 -2.04 -7.81
CA ILE A 243 9.14 -1.13 -8.38
C ILE A 243 9.20 -1.33 -9.90
N PRO A 244 8.97 -0.29 -10.72
CA PRO A 244 9.13 -0.40 -12.15
C PRO A 244 10.62 -0.48 -12.54
N PRO A 245 11.00 -1.19 -13.63
CA PRO A 245 12.37 -1.20 -14.12
C PRO A 245 12.97 0.19 -14.36
N VAL A 246 12.17 1.13 -14.89
CA VAL A 246 12.57 2.52 -15.09
C VAL A 246 12.85 3.25 -13.77
N GLY A 247 12.20 2.86 -12.67
CA GLY A 247 12.45 3.42 -11.35
C GLY A 247 13.87 3.14 -10.87
N ILE A 248 14.31 1.88 -11.01
CA ILE A 248 15.70 1.49 -10.71
C ILE A 248 16.68 2.21 -11.65
N GLN A 249 16.39 2.33 -12.95
CA GLN A 249 17.25 3.08 -13.87
C GLN A 249 17.39 4.56 -13.46
N ARG A 250 16.34 5.19 -12.94
CA ARG A 250 16.40 6.56 -12.44
C ARG A 250 17.32 6.68 -11.23
N VAL A 251 17.21 5.76 -10.26
CA VAL A 251 18.13 5.70 -9.11
C VAL A 251 19.57 5.53 -9.58
N LEU A 252 19.82 4.55 -10.45
CA LEU A 252 21.15 4.26 -11.01
C LEU A 252 21.69 5.38 -11.93
N SER A 253 20.86 6.32 -12.38
CA SER A 253 21.32 7.46 -13.18
C SER A 253 21.94 8.58 -12.34
N ARG A 254 21.89 8.49 -11.00
CA ARG A 254 22.47 9.47 -10.09
C ARG A 254 23.94 9.13 -9.79
N GLN A 255 24.68 10.07 -9.21
CA GLN A 255 26.11 9.91 -8.95
C GLN A 255 26.47 9.93 -7.46
N SER A 256 25.59 10.47 -6.61
CA SER A 256 25.82 10.55 -5.16
C SER A 256 24.57 10.19 -4.34
N ASN A 257 24.79 9.68 -3.12
CA ASN A 257 23.75 9.20 -2.22
C ASN A 257 22.78 10.31 -1.81
N ILE A 258 23.22 11.57 -1.78
CA ILE A 258 22.36 12.73 -1.50
C ILE A 258 21.26 12.88 -2.55
N GLN A 259 21.47 12.39 -3.77
CA GLN A 259 20.49 12.47 -4.86
C GLN A 259 19.46 11.31 -4.85
N ILE A 260 19.68 10.27 -4.03
CA ILE A 260 18.83 9.07 -3.95
C ILE A 260 18.29 8.79 -2.54
N SER A 261 18.72 9.57 -1.54
CA SER A 261 18.33 9.42 -0.14
C SER A 261 17.53 10.62 0.37
N GLU A 262 16.58 10.35 1.26
CA GLU A 262 15.86 11.37 2.01
C GLU A 262 16.80 12.21 2.90
N PRO A 263 16.48 13.48 3.17
CA PRO A 263 15.31 14.23 2.69
C PRO A 263 15.54 15.00 1.37
N TRP A 264 16.63 14.74 0.64
CA TRP A 264 17.05 15.58 -0.49
C TRP A 264 16.67 15.03 -1.86
N ALA A 265 16.61 13.71 -1.99
CA ALA A 265 16.23 13.08 -3.24
C ALA A 265 14.81 13.51 -3.63
N ALA A 266 14.61 13.93 -4.88
CA ALA A 266 13.27 14.03 -5.42
C ALA A 266 12.65 12.62 -5.50
N ASP A 267 11.33 12.51 -5.30
CA ASP A 267 10.59 11.25 -5.17
C ASP A 267 10.94 10.21 -6.25
N ARG A 268 11.08 10.65 -7.50
CA ARG A 268 11.41 9.79 -8.65
C ARG A 268 12.82 9.18 -8.61
N PHE A 269 13.70 9.70 -7.76
CA PHE A 269 15.07 9.24 -7.54
C PHE A 269 15.27 8.64 -6.14
N SER A 270 14.32 8.84 -5.22
CA SER A 270 14.39 8.34 -3.85
C SER A 270 14.24 6.82 -3.83
N LEU A 271 15.30 6.11 -3.41
CA LEU A 271 15.26 4.65 -3.29
C LEU A 271 14.33 4.22 -2.14
N GLU A 272 14.27 5.01 -1.07
CA GLU A 272 13.34 4.80 0.05
C GLU A 272 11.88 4.96 -0.43
N ASN A 273 11.58 5.88 -1.34
CA ASN A 273 10.22 6.04 -1.87
C ASN A 273 9.76 4.83 -2.70
N TYR A 274 10.60 4.32 -3.60
CA TYR A 274 10.30 3.06 -4.33
C TYR A 274 10.14 1.87 -3.38
N HIS A 275 10.96 1.82 -2.32
CA HIS A 275 10.85 0.83 -1.26
C HIS A 275 9.50 0.93 -0.51
N ASN A 276 9.07 2.14 -0.15
CA ASN A 276 7.82 2.41 0.57
C ASN A 276 6.59 1.96 -0.23
N ALA A 277 6.63 2.15 -1.56
CA ALA A 277 5.56 1.71 -2.44
C ALA A 277 5.33 0.19 -2.37
N VAL A 278 6.38 -0.61 -2.18
CA VAL A 278 6.27 -2.07 -2.02
C VAL A 278 5.73 -2.45 -0.64
N HIS A 279 6.13 -1.74 0.42
CA HIS A 279 5.55 -1.92 1.75
C HIS A 279 4.03 -1.75 1.71
N MET A 280 3.55 -0.68 1.06
CA MET A 280 2.13 -0.45 0.80
C MET A 280 1.52 -1.52 -0.11
N ARG A 281 2.27 -2.00 -1.11
CA ARG A 281 1.79 -3.01 -2.06
C ARG A 281 1.51 -4.36 -1.43
N VAL A 282 2.30 -4.76 -0.43
CA VAL A 282 2.05 -5.98 0.34
C VAL A 282 0.91 -5.77 1.34
N GLY A 283 0.78 -4.57 1.91
CA GLY A 283 -0.30 -4.24 2.83
C GLY A 283 -0.19 -4.96 4.19
N GLY A 284 -1.23 -4.86 5.01
CA GLY A 284 -1.27 -5.50 6.34
C GLY A 284 -0.09 -5.10 7.23
N SER A 285 0.59 -6.09 7.82
CA SER A 285 1.75 -5.90 8.70
C SER A 285 2.88 -5.10 8.03
N MET A 286 3.02 -5.17 6.70
CA MET A 286 4.07 -4.45 5.98
C MET A 286 3.87 -2.92 5.93
N THR A 287 2.71 -2.39 6.33
CA THR A 287 2.42 -0.93 6.25
C THR A 287 2.89 -0.12 7.46
N GLY A 288 3.11 -0.76 8.61
CA GLY A 288 3.64 -0.10 9.79
C GLY A 288 5.15 -0.27 9.87
N LEU A 289 5.90 0.80 10.10
CA LEU A 289 7.36 0.70 10.20
C LEU A 289 7.76 -0.33 11.26
N ASN A 290 7.16 -0.25 12.45
CA ASN A 290 7.46 -1.12 13.58
C ASN A 290 6.94 -2.57 13.46
N THR A 291 6.01 -2.83 12.54
CA THR A 291 5.37 -4.16 12.40
C THR A 291 5.85 -4.92 11.17
N ALA A 292 6.37 -4.22 10.16
CA ALA A 292 6.77 -4.82 8.89
C ALA A 292 7.78 -5.98 9.01
N PRO A 293 8.81 -5.91 9.88
CA PRO A 293 9.77 -7.02 10.03
C PRO A 293 9.18 -8.31 10.62
N ALA A 294 7.98 -8.25 11.18
CA ALA A 294 7.28 -9.46 11.61
C ALA A 294 6.92 -10.37 10.42
N ASP A 295 6.82 -9.82 9.20
CA ASP A 295 6.68 -10.57 7.96
C ASP A 295 8.06 -10.93 7.36
N PRO A 296 8.39 -12.20 7.15
CA PRO A 296 9.66 -12.60 6.53
C PRO A 296 9.91 -12.00 5.14
N ILE A 297 8.88 -11.57 4.39
CA ILE A 297 9.05 -10.90 3.09
C ILE A 297 9.80 -9.57 3.22
N PHE A 298 9.77 -8.94 4.38
CA PHE A 298 10.55 -7.74 4.72
C PHE A 298 12.03 -7.92 4.38
N PHE A 299 12.64 -8.98 4.89
CA PHE A 299 14.09 -9.20 4.73
C PHE A 299 14.48 -9.47 3.28
N LEU A 300 13.60 -10.08 2.49
CA LEU A 300 13.83 -10.33 1.06
C LEU A 300 13.72 -9.03 0.25
N HIS A 301 12.72 -8.19 0.56
CA HIS A 301 12.55 -6.87 -0.05
C HIS A 301 13.75 -5.97 0.25
N HIS A 302 14.13 -5.87 1.52
CA HIS A 302 15.29 -5.08 1.95
C HIS A 302 16.61 -5.61 1.37
N ALA A 303 16.78 -6.92 1.24
CA ALA A 303 17.95 -7.48 0.54
C ALA A 303 17.98 -7.10 -0.94
N PHE A 304 16.81 -6.91 -1.59
CA PHE A 304 16.76 -6.42 -2.97
C PHE A 304 17.14 -4.94 -3.05
N ILE A 305 16.60 -4.10 -2.16
CA ILE A 305 16.96 -2.67 -2.06
C ILE A 305 18.47 -2.50 -1.81
N ASP A 306 19.04 -3.30 -0.91
CA ASP A 306 20.48 -3.28 -0.64
C ASP A 306 21.32 -3.70 -1.85
N CYS A 307 20.87 -4.70 -2.61
CA CYS A 307 21.53 -5.09 -3.86
C CYS A 307 21.42 -4.02 -4.96
N VAL A 308 20.29 -3.32 -5.06
CA VAL A 308 20.14 -2.14 -5.95
C VAL A 308 21.11 -1.03 -5.53
N TRP A 309 21.19 -0.75 -4.23
CA TRP A 309 22.11 0.25 -3.71
C TRP A 309 23.57 -0.14 -3.96
N GLU A 310 23.91 -1.42 -3.89
CA GLU A 310 25.26 -1.86 -4.25
C GLU A 310 25.56 -1.70 -5.75
N ASP A 311 24.60 -1.95 -6.64
CA ASP A 311 24.74 -1.67 -8.06
C ASP A 311 24.96 -0.17 -8.33
N PHE A 312 24.32 0.71 -7.55
CA PHE A 312 24.58 2.16 -7.54
C PHE A 312 26.01 2.47 -7.06
N ARG A 313 26.41 1.95 -5.89
CA ARG A 313 27.72 2.22 -5.26
C ARG A 313 28.89 1.82 -6.15
N ARG A 314 28.74 0.76 -6.95
CA ARG A 314 29.75 0.29 -7.92
C ARG A 314 30.02 1.29 -9.05
N GLN A 315 29.11 2.23 -9.30
CA GLN A 315 29.29 3.29 -10.30
C GLN A 315 30.02 4.51 -9.72
N GLN A 316 30.21 4.55 -8.40
CA GLN A 316 30.84 5.68 -7.71
C GLN A 316 32.35 5.46 -7.54
N THR A 317 33.11 6.55 -7.58
CA THR A 317 34.57 6.50 -7.35
C THR A 317 34.92 6.19 -5.89
N TYR A 318 34.21 6.78 -4.93
CA TYR A 318 34.49 6.64 -3.49
C TYR A 318 33.22 6.35 -2.66
N PRO A 319 32.54 5.22 -2.89
CA PRO A 319 31.24 4.94 -2.28
C PRO A 319 31.23 4.90 -0.75
N GLU A 320 32.34 4.58 -0.08
CA GLU A 320 32.44 4.59 1.40
C GLU A 320 32.48 5.98 2.02
N ARG A 321 32.81 7.00 1.22
CA ARG A 321 32.94 8.39 1.69
C ARG A 321 31.72 9.23 1.34
N ASP A 322 30.80 8.69 0.56
CA ASP A 322 29.63 9.39 0.05
C ASP A 322 28.43 9.28 1.00
N TYR A 323 28.66 9.46 2.30
CA TYR A 323 27.56 9.59 3.26
C TYR A 323 26.99 11.01 3.18
N PRO A 324 25.68 11.20 2.88
CA PRO A 324 25.12 12.54 2.80
C PRO A 324 25.14 13.23 4.17
N TRP A 325 25.84 14.36 4.26
CA TRP A 325 25.96 15.11 5.50
C TRP A 325 25.60 16.58 5.32
N ASN A 326 24.48 17.01 5.92
CA ASN A 326 24.16 18.41 6.15
C ASN A 326 23.17 18.57 7.33
N ASN A 327 22.92 19.83 7.73
CA ASN A 327 22.09 20.18 8.89
C ASN A 327 20.58 19.94 8.72
N GLN A 328 20.09 19.53 7.54
CA GLN A 328 18.67 19.23 7.30
C GLN A 328 18.31 17.80 7.73
N ALA A 329 19.29 16.89 7.84
CA ALA A 329 19.06 15.57 8.39
C ALA A 329 18.90 15.63 9.91
N ARG A 330 18.03 14.76 10.44
CA ARG A 330 17.80 14.65 11.89
C ARG A 330 19.08 14.27 12.64
N ARG A 331 19.15 14.60 13.93
CA ARG A 331 20.29 14.23 14.78
C ARG A 331 20.54 12.72 14.79
N SER A 332 19.52 11.87 14.81
CA SER A 332 19.67 10.41 14.72
C SER A 332 20.34 9.93 13.42
N GLN A 333 20.37 10.75 12.38
CA GLN A 333 20.85 10.43 11.03
C GLN A 333 22.28 10.94 10.78
N ARG A 334 22.95 11.52 11.76
CA ARG A 334 24.33 12.04 11.57
C ARG A 334 25.31 10.88 11.37
N PRO A 335 26.38 11.03 10.57
CA PRO A 335 27.34 9.97 10.28
C PRO A 335 28.04 9.43 11.54
N SER A 336 28.21 10.28 12.56
CA SER A 336 28.88 9.94 13.82
C SER A 336 28.01 9.19 14.83
N GLU A 337 26.69 9.21 14.68
CA GLU A 337 25.77 8.56 15.62
C GLU A 337 25.78 7.05 15.43
N ARG A 338 25.47 6.31 16.48
CA ARG A 338 25.44 4.84 16.47
C ARG A 338 24.14 4.33 15.87
N MET A 339 24.23 3.20 15.16
CA MET A 339 23.06 2.45 14.74
C MET A 339 22.33 1.89 15.97
N ILE A 340 21.09 2.32 16.17
CA ILE A 340 20.31 2.00 17.36
C ILE A 340 19.70 0.58 17.24
N ASN A 341 19.58 -0.12 18.38
CA ASN A 341 18.97 -1.46 18.53
C ASN A 341 19.65 -2.65 17.83
N LEU A 342 20.84 -2.48 17.24
CA LEU A 342 21.55 -3.57 16.54
C LEU A 342 22.66 -4.23 17.38
N GLU A 343 23.02 -3.66 18.54
CA GLU A 343 24.19 -4.07 19.37
C GLU A 343 25.53 -4.14 18.62
N SER A 344 25.59 -3.63 17.39
CA SER A 344 26.77 -3.70 16.53
C SER A 344 27.83 -2.66 16.89
N ASN A 345 27.46 -1.66 17.69
CA ASN A 345 28.32 -0.52 18.01
C ASN A 345 28.85 0.26 16.80
N LYS A 346 28.34 0.00 15.58
CA LYS A 346 28.73 0.70 14.35
C LYS A 346 28.05 2.07 14.32
N ARG A 347 28.76 3.06 13.79
CA ARG A 347 28.19 4.36 13.44
C ARG A 347 27.47 4.29 12.11
N ASN A 348 26.57 5.23 11.87
CA ASN A 348 25.80 5.34 10.63
C ASN A 348 26.71 5.34 9.38
N ILE A 349 27.82 6.09 9.41
CA ILE A 349 28.78 6.13 8.30
C ILE A 349 29.44 4.78 8.01
N GLU A 350 29.56 3.91 9.01
CA GLU A 350 30.17 2.59 8.82
C GLU A 350 29.26 1.65 8.03
N GLY A 351 27.95 1.93 7.96
CA GLY A 351 27.01 1.25 7.06
C GLY A 351 27.36 1.40 5.57
N TYR A 352 28.12 2.44 5.23
CA TYR A 352 28.56 2.71 3.86
C TYR A 352 29.87 2.01 3.52
N SER A 353 30.42 1.16 4.39
CA SER A 353 31.67 0.46 4.08
C SER A 353 31.53 -0.54 2.92
N ASN A 354 32.61 -0.68 2.14
CA ASN A 354 32.81 -1.72 1.15
C ASN A 354 33.06 -3.09 1.79
N GLU A 355 33.39 -3.15 3.09
CA GLU A 355 33.62 -4.42 3.77
C GLU A 355 32.38 -5.34 3.69
N TYR A 356 31.16 -4.79 3.70
CA TYR A 356 29.91 -5.53 3.47
C TYR A 356 29.96 -6.41 2.23
N THR A 357 30.25 -5.82 1.07
CA THR A 357 30.16 -6.52 -0.21
C THR A 357 31.48 -7.14 -0.67
N GLN A 358 32.58 -6.79 -0.02
CA GLN A 358 33.88 -7.43 -0.22
C GLN A 358 34.04 -8.70 0.62
N ARG A 359 33.43 -8.77 1.82
CA ARG A 359 33.64 -9.86 2.77
C ARG A 359 32.39 -10.67 3.09
N TYR A 360 31.27 -10.01 3.31
CA TYR A 360 30.11 -10.64 3.93
C TYR A 360 29.07 -11.18 2.97
N TYR A 361 28.91 -10.59 1.79
CA TYR A 361 28.03 -11.12 0.75
C TYR A 361 28.36 -10.50 -0.59
N ARG A 362 27.84 -11.09 -1.67
CA ARG A 362 27.73 -10.45 -2.98
C ARG A 362 26.28 -10.47 -3.45
N CYS A 363 25.93 -9.60 -4.37
CA CYS A 363 24.64 -9.64 -5.05
C CYS A 363 24.79 -10.24 -6.46
N ALA A 364 24.02 -11.28 -6.75
CA ALA A 364 23.85 -11.76 -8.12
C ALA A 364 22.82 -10.90 -8.84
N ARG A 365 23.00 -10.69 -10.15
CA ARG A 365 22.02 -9.99 -10.98
C ARG A 365 20.77 -10.86 -11.16
N SER A 366 19.60 -10.25 -10.93
CA SER A 366 18.30 -10.86 -11.22
C SER A 366 18.04 -10.97 -12.73
N PRO A 367 17.35 -12.01 -13.23
CA PRO A 367 16.91 -12.08 -14.62
C PRO A 367 16.02 -10.88 -15.00
N GLN A 368 16.34 -10.17 -16.08
CA GLN A 368 15.62 -8.97 -16.51
C GLN A 368 14.91 -9.14 -17.85
N THR A 369 15.43 -9.99 -18.74
CA THR A 369 14.87 -10.19 -20.07
C THR A 369 14.09 -11.50 -20.15
N CYS A 370 13.09 -11.56 -21.03
CA CYS A 370 12.34 -12.79 -21.31
C CYS A 370 13.28 -13.96 -21.68
N ARG A 371 14.37 -13.72 -22.41
CA ARG A 371 15.38 -14.74 -22.76
C ARG A 371 16.01 -15.38 -21.51
N GLU A 372 16.29 -14.59 -20.48
CA GLU A 372 16.96 -15.05 -19.25
C GLU A 372 16.07 -15.91 -18.35
N CYS A 373 14.74 -15.82 -18.50
CA CYS A 373 13.79 -16.59 -17.70
C CYS A 373 12.97 -17.63 -18.48
N ARG A 374 13.08 -17.71 -19.81
CA ARG A 374 12.48 -18.77 -20.63
C ARG A 374 12.85 -20.21 -20.24
N ASN A 375 13.93 -20.42 -19.48
CA ASN A 375 14.36 -21.75 -19.02
C ASN A 375 14.29 -21.91 -17.50
N ARG A 376 13.63 -20.98 -16.78
CA ARG A 376 13.56 -20.99 -15.32
C ARG A 376 12.16 -21.40 -14.87
N ARG A 377 12.08 -22.34 -13.93
CA ARG A 377 10.82 -22.95 -13.48
C ARG A 377 9.82 -21.94 -12.89
N ASN A 378 10.33 -20.96 -12.15
CA ASN A 378 9.54 -20.02 -11.34
C ASN A 378 9.50 -18.61 -11.93
N LEU A 379 9.94 -18.44 -13.19
CA LEU A 379 9.90 -17.18 -13.91
C LEU A 379 9.37 -17.42 -15.33
N ARG A 380 8.79 -16.39 -15.93
CA ARG A 380 8.25 -16.42 -17.28
C ARG A 380 8.48 -15.09 -18.00
N CYS A 381 8.17 -15.05 -19.29
CA CYS A 381 8.12 -13.77 -20.00
C CYS A 381 6.90 -12.96 -19.52
N GLY A 382 7.06 -11.64 -19.48
CA GLY A 382 6.03 -10.72 -19.01
C GLY A 382 4.74 -10.79 -19.80
N THR A 383 3.64 -10.56 -19.08
CA THR A 383 2.32 -10.39 -19.68
C THR A 383 2.03 -8.92 -20.01
N TRP A 384 2.70 -8.00 -19.30
CA TRP A 384 2.60 -6.56 -19.58
C TRP A 384 3.61 -6.14 -20.66
N ASN A 385 4.89 -6.46 -20.45
CA ASN A 385 5.95 -6.31 -21.44
C ASN A 385 6.57 -7.69 -21.77
N PRO A 386 6.21 -8.29 -22.91
CA PRO A 386 6.71 -9.61 -23.32
C PRO A 386 8.22 -9.72 -23.49
N GLY A 387 8.93 -8.60 -23.68
CA GLY A 387 10.39 -8.56 -23.79
C GLY A 387 11.10 -8.69 -22.43
N LEU A 388 10.41 -8.33 -21.35
CA LEU A 388 10.96 -8.35 -20.00
C LEU A 388 10.57 -9.62 -19.25
N CYS A 389 11.35 -9.94 -18.22
CA CYS A 389 11.08 -11.05 -17.33
C CYS A 389 9.94 -10.74 -16.35
N ALA A 390 9.22 -11.76 -15.90
CA ALA A 390 8.16 -11.62 -14.91
C ALA A 390 8.10 -12.81 -13.94
N ALA A 391 7.41 -12.58 -12.83
CA ALA A 391 7.02 -13.60 -11.88
C ALA A 391 6.05 -14.62 -12.49
N GLY A 392 5.96 -15.79 -11.87
CA GLY A 392 5.03 -16.84 -12.27
C GLY A 392 5.70 -18.07 -12.84
N ARG A 393 5.00 -19.19 -12.72
CA ARG A 393 5.42 -20.47 -13.30
C ARG A 393 5.22 -20.41 -14.81
N GLN A 394 6.09 -21.10 -15.56
CA GLN A 394 5.82 -21.30 -16.97
C GLN A 394 4.56 -22.16 -17.12
N SER A 395 3.62 -21.69 -17.93
CA SER A 395 2.59 -22.55 -18.48
C SER A 395 3.31 -23.66 -19.25
N ARG A 396 3.27 -24.90 -18.75
CA ARG A 396 3.59 -26.04 -19.60
C ARG A 396 2.63 -25.91 -20.77
N ARG A 397 3.16 -25.74 -22.00
CA ARG A 397 2.39 -25.99 -23.21
C ARG A 397 1.83 -27.40 -23.08
N THR A 398 0.62 -27.54 -22.54
CA THR A 398 -0.19 -28.70 -22.79
C THR A 398 -0.41 -28.65 -24.29
N SER A 399 0.18 -29.61 -24.99
CA SER A 399 -0.16 -29.83 -26.40
C SER A 399 -1.68 -29.80 -26.51
N THR A 400 -2.18 -29.22 -27.59
CA THR A 400 -3.60 -29.03 -27.91
C THR A 400 -4.43 -30.32 -27.89
N ARG A 401 -3.83 -31.47 -27.61
CA ARG A 401 -4.46 -32.77 -27.39
C ARG A 401 -5.09 -32.97 -26.01
N ALA A 402 -4.75 -32.17 -24.99
CA ALA A 402 -5.26 -32.35 -23.63
C ALA A 402 -6.50 -31.48 -23.28
N ARG A 403 -6.99 -30.65 -24.22
CA ARG A 403 -8.24 -29.87 -24.03
C ARG A 403 -9.52 -30.70 -24.26
N ASN A 404 -9.40 -31.90 -24.83
CA ASN A 404 -10.54 -32.79 -25.08
C ASN A 404 -10.69 -33.90 -24.02
N ALA A 405 -9.93 -33.86 -22.91
CA ALA A 405 -9.94 -34.92 -21.89
C ALA A 405 -10.30 -34.42 -20.47
N LEU A 406 -10.89 -33.23 -20.36
CA LEU A 406 -11.45 -32.66 -19.11
C LEU A 406 -12.91 -32.25 -19.34
N GLN A 407 -13.69 -33.10 -20.00
CA GLN A 407 -15.14 -32.96 -20.14
C GLN A 407 -15.94 -34.00 -19.35
N ASP A 408 -15.28 -34.81 -18.53
CA ASP A 408 -15.94 -35.77 -17.63
C ASP A 408 -15.51 -35.53 -16.18
N GLU A 409 -16.19 -34.59 -15.52
CA GLU A 409 -16.33 -34.53 -14.06
C GLU A 409 -17.84 -34.44 -13.75
N PRO A 410 -18.30 -34.98 -12.62
CA PRO A 410 -19.70 -35.39 -12.44
C PRO A 410 -20.63 -34.18 -12.36
N LYS A 411 -21.72 -34.23 -13.12
CA LYS A 411 -22.82 -33.26 -13.05
C LYS A 411 -23.36 -33.19 -11.62
N ASN A 412 -23.06 -32.11 -10.91
CA ASN A 412 -23.78 -31.73 -9.70
C ASN A 412 -25.27 -31.61 -10.05
N LYS A 413 -26.09 -32.37 -9.32
CA LYS A 413 -27.56 -32.36 -9.41
C LYS A 413 -28.08 -30.92 -9.19
N PRO A 414 -28.95 -30.38 -10.06
CA PRO A 414 -29.58 -29.10 -9.80
C PRO A 414 -30.54 -29.23 -8.60
N LEU A 415 -30.40 -28.33 -7.62
CA LEU A 415 -31.40 -28.09 -6.58
C LEU A 415 -32.69 -27.66 -7.28
N GLY A 416 -33.75 -28.47 -7.11
CA GLY A 416 -35.04 -28.27 -7.74
C GLY A 416 -35.75 -27.02 -7.22
N ILE A 417 -35.68 -25.93 -7.97
CA ILE A 417 -36.67 -24.86 -7.96
C ILE A 417 -36.98 -24.52 -9.41
N SER A 418 -37.99 -25.21 -9.95
CA SER A 418 -38.58 -24.96 -11.27
C SER A 418 -39.70 -23.94 -11.11
N GLN A 419 -39.44 -22.67 -11.47
CA GLN A 419 -40.49 -21.79 -11.97
C GLN A 419 -39.93 -21.00 -13.17
N SER A 420 -40.28 -21.45 -14.37
CA SER A 420 -39.96 -20.79 -15.63
C SER A 420 -40.91 -19.62 -15.86
N PHE A 421 -40.38 -18.39 -15.92
CA PHE A 421 -41.07 -17.29 -16.59
C PHE A 421 -40.90 -17.44 -18.11
N ARG A 422 -42.00 -17.66 -18.83
CA ARG A 422 -42.04 -17.60 -20.31
C ARG A 422 -42.13 -16.13 -20.73
N SER A 423 -41.14 -15.62 -21.46
CA SER A 423 -41.31 -14.42 -22.28
C SER A 423 -41.60 -14.82 -23.73
N THR A 424 -42.78 -14.44 -24.22
CA THR A 424 -43.19 -14.54 -25.62
C THR A 424 -42.78 -13.25 -26.34
N ILE A 425 -41.74 -13.31 -27.16
CA ILE A 425 -41.54 -12.35 -28.25
C ILE A 425 -41.25 -13.15 -29.52
N ILE A 426 -42.15 -13.05 -30.48
CA ILE A 426 -42.08 -13.71 -31.79
C ILE A 426 -41.38 -12.75 -32.76
N ASP A 427 -40.22 -13.13 -33.28
CA ASP A 427 -39.52 -12.43 -34.36
C ASP A 427 -40.19 -12.76 -35.70
N LYS A 428 -40.89 -11.76 -36.27
CA LYS A 428 -41.43 -11.80 -37.64
C LYS A 428 -40.81 -10.67 -38.45
N ARG A 429 -39.71 -10.95 -39.16
CA ARG A 429 -39.36 -10.31 -40.45
C ARG A 429 -38.14 -10.97 -41.11
N LYS A 430 -38.39 -12.02 -41.90
CA LYS A 430 -37.63 -12.33 -43.12
C LYS A 430 -38.53 -12.05 -44.33
N ASN A 431 -37.92 -11.56 -45.41
CA ASN A 431 -38.45 -11.26 -46.75
C ASN A 431 -38.89 -9.81 -47.00
N ASN A 432 -38.03 -9.01 -47.64
CA ASN A 432 -38.07 -8.88 -49.11
C ASN A 432 -36.90 -8.06 -49.67
N ARG A 433 -36.36 -8.54 -50.79
CA ARG A 433 -35.38 -7.87 -51.67
C ARG A 433 -36.08 -6.81 -52.52
N GLY A 434 -35.45 -5.67 -52.79
CA GLY A 434 -35.89 -4.70 -53.80
C GLY A 434 -34.90 -3.56 -54.02
N LYS A 435 -34.38 -3.45 -55.25
CA LYS A 435 -33.40 -2.47 -55.76
C LYS A 435 -33.99 -1.04 -55.85
N ARG A 436 -33.18 0.00 -55.61
CA ARG A 436 -32.95 1.13 -56.55
C ARG A 436 -31.88 2.12 -56.03
N SER A 437 -30.90 2.34 -56.91
CA SER A 437 -29.81 3.33 -56.98
C SER A 437 -30.28 4.79 -57.06
N ILE A 438 -29.46 5.81 -56.71
CA ILE A 438 -28.75 6.83 -57.56
C ILE A 438 -27.78 7.68 -56.64
N PRO A 439 -26.85 8.53 -57.12
CA PRO A 439 -25.50 8.29 -57.67
C PRO A 439 -24.33 8.82 -56.81
N ALA A 440 -23.13 8.38 -57.21
CA ALA A 440 -21.83 8.89 -56.77
C ALA A 440 -21.56 10.34 -57.19
N ALA A 441 -20.94 11.11 -56.29
CA ALA A 441 -20.03 12.18 -56.66
C ALA A 441 -18.62 11.75 -56.28
N ASP A 442 -17.77 11.72 -57.31
CA ASP A 442 -16.36 11.39 -57.30
C ASP A 442 -15.57 12.35 -56.39
N PHE A 443 -14.81 11.79 -55.45
CA PHE A 443 -13.55 12.40 -55.01
C PHE A 443 -12.51 11.28 -54.93
N SER A 444 -11.87 11.04 -56.07
CA SER A 444 -10.67 10.23 -56.18
C SER A 444 -9.53 10.87 -55.38
N MET A 445 -9.12 10.27 -54.26
CA MET A 445 -7.75 10.39 -53.76
C MET A 445 -7.26 9.07 -53.15
N ASN A 446 -6.47 8.35 -53.95
CA ASN A 446 -5.39 7.41 -53.62
C ASN A 446 -5.36 6.74 -52.23
N PHE A 447 -5.86 5.50 -52.18
CA PHE A 447 -5.47 4.49 -51.21
C PHE A 447 -4.02 4.05 -51.41
N THR A 448 -3.04 4.80 -50.92
CA THR A 448 -1.67 4.27 -50.73
C THR A 448 -0.83 4.95 -49.63
N LYS A 449 -1.42 5.71 -48.71
CA LYS A 449 -0.76 6.17 -47.48
C LYS A 449 -1.69 6.09 -46.29
N MET A 450 -1.89 4.90 -45.74
CA MET A 450 -2.42 4.73 -44.38
C MET A 450 -1.76 3.56 -43.63
N PHE A 451 -0.49 3.31 -43.97
CA PHE A 451 0.44 2.52 -43.18
C PHE A 451 1.76 3.32 -43.03
N SER A 452 1.72 4.30 -42.13
CA SER A 452 2.87 4.80 -41.38
C SER A 452 2.28 5.13 -40.00
N HIS A 453 2.48 4.29 -38.98
CA HIS A 453 3.57 4.44 -38.01
C HIS A 453 3.90 5.90 -37.68
N GLU A 454 3.91 6.16 -36.36
CA GLU A 454 4.35 7.37 -35.66
C GLU A 454 3.26 8.41 -35.38
N ASP A 455 2.54 8.16 -34.28
CA ASP A 455 2.52 9.09 -33.13
C ASP A 455 1.91 8.35 -31.92
N TYR A 456 2.67 7.36 -31.42
CA TYR A 456 2.60 7.09 -30.00
C TYR A 456 3.16 8.34 -29.32
N PRO A 457 2.41 9.08 -28.48
CA PRO A 457 3.11 9.88 -27.50
C PRO A 457 3.97 8.91 -26.68
N GLU A 458 5.28 9.05 -26.80
CA GLU A 458 6.27 8.54 -25.87
C GLU A 458 5.96 9.11 -24.47
N LYS A 459 4.99 8.49 -23.80
CA LYS A 459 4.78 8.62 -22.37
C LYS A 459 4.62 7.22 -21.83
N ILE A 460 5.77 6.58 -21.60
CA ILE A 460 5.86 5.46 -20.67
C ILE A 460 5.13 5.87 -19.40
N PRO A 461 4.10 5.13 -18.93
CA PRO A 461 3.31 5.57 -17.78
C PRO A 461 4.16 5.72 -16.53
N LYS A 462 3.67 6.61 -15.67
CA LYS A 462 4.23 7.13 -14.43
C LYS A 462 4.65 6.01 -13.47
N THR A 463 5.41 6.39 -12.44
CA THR A 463 5.98 5.54 -11.37
C THR A 463 5.00 4.59 -10.68
N TRP A 464 3.69 4.80 -10.86
CA TRP A 464 2.62 4.11 -10.20
C TRP A 464 1.65 3.49 -11.23
N ARG A 465 1.37 2.19 -11.09
CA ARG A 465 0.36 1.49 -11.88
C ARG A 465 -0.88 1.30 -11.00
N PRO A 466 -2.05 1.86 -11.38
CA PRO A 466 -3.29 1.51 -10.69
C PRO A 466 -3.51 0.02 -10.81
N SER A 467 -3.81 -0.64 -9.70
CA SER A 467 -4.46 -1.95 -9.77
C SER A 467 -5.72 -1.77 -10.61
N GLU A 468 -5.97 -2.65 -11.60
CA GLU A 468 -7.33 -2.78 -12.09
C GLU A 468 -8.17 -3.08 -10.83
N SER A 469 -9.19 -2.24 -10.58
CA SER A 469 -10.01 -2.31 -9.37
C SER A 469 -10.79 -3.61 -9.41
N GLU A 470 -10.16 -4.71 -9.00
CA GLU A 470 -10.81 -5.98 -8.77
C GLU A 470 -11.46 -5.90 -7.38
N LEU A 471 -12.77 -6.11 -7.30
CA LEU A 471 -13.55 -6.17 -6.05
C LEU A 471 -13.23 -7.43 -5.22
N GLU A 472 -12.07 -8.04 -5.42
CA GLU A 472 -11.88 -9.45 -5.11
C GLU A 472 -11.61 -9.75 -3.63
N SER A 473 -11.12 -8.78 -2.84
CA SER A 473 -10.84 -9.04 -1.42
C SER A 473 -11.17 -7.89 -0.46
N PRO A 474 -11.79 -8.19 0.70
CA PRO A 474 -11.93 -7.25 1.80
C PRO A 474 -10.56 -6.95 2.43
N ILE A 475 -10.46 -5.83 3.15
CA ILE A 475 -9.24 -5.49 3.90
C ILE A 475 -9.24 -6.23 5.23
N GLN A 476 -8.18 -6.96 5.50
CA GLN A 476 -7.94 -7.57 6.80
C GLN A 476 -7.18 -6.59 7.70
N ASN A 477 -7.77 -6.28 8.86
CA ASN A 477 -7.13 -5.48 9.90
C ASN A 477 -6.74 -6.37 11.09
N SER A 478 -5.61 -6.08 11.72
CA SER A 478 -5.08 -6.85 12.87
C SER A 478 -5.81 -6.59 14.17
N PHE A 479 -6.62 -5.53 14.23
CA PHE A 479 -7.31 -5.06 15.43
C PHE A 479 -6.38 -4.89 16.65
N VAL A 480 -5.15 -4.43 16.42
CA VAL A 480 -4.18 -4.15 17.48
C VAL A 480 -4.26 -2.71 17.94
N ILE A 481 -4.49 -2.51 19.24
CA ILE A 481 -4.32 -1.22 19.90
C ILE A 481 -3.30 -1.38 21.03
N ASP A 482 -2.24 -0.57 20.97
CA ASP A 482 -1.17 -0.54 21.96
C ASP A 482 -0.58 -1.92 22.27
N GLY A 483 -0.34 -2.70 21.20
CA GLY A 483 0.23 -4.04 21.30
C GLY A 483 -0.75 -5.12 21.75
N VAL A 484 -2.04 -4.81 21.87
CA VAL A 484 -3.08 -5.79 22.26
C VAL A 484 -4.01 -6.09 21.07
N PRO A 485 -3.99 -7.31 20.51
CA PRO A 485 -4.89 -7.73 19.43
C PRO A 485 -6.28 -8.09 19.99
N ASP A 486 -7.16 -7.11 20.09
CA ASP A 486 -8.52 -7.30 20.58
C ASP A 486 -9.48 -6.28 19.95
N ILE A 487 -10.45 -6.78 19.18
CA ILE A 487 -11.46 -5.97 18.51
C ILE A 487 -12.31 -5.16 19.49
N LYS A 488 -12.48 -5.61 20.75
CA LYS A 488 -13.25 -4.89 21.77
C LYS A 488 -12.60 -3.58 22.22
N ARG A 489 -11.33 -3.36 21.87
CA ARG A 489 -10.62 -2.09 22.10
C ARG A 489 -10.96 -1.05 21.04
N TRP A 490 -11.69 -1.42 20.00
CA TRP A 490 -12.09 -0.57 18.89
C TRP A 490 -13.57 -0.19 19.02
N VAL A 491 -13.88 1.00 18.54
CA VAL A 491 -15.24 1.45 18.20
C VAL A 491 -15.26 1.83 16.73
N PHE A 492 -16.43 1.79 16.09
CA PHE A 492 -16.55 2.01 14.66
C PHE A 492 -17.35 3.29 14.38
N ILE A 493 -16.80 4.16 13.54
CA ILE A 493 -17.49 5.36 13.07
C ILE A 493 -18.00 5.15 11.65
N PRO A 494 -19.26 5.51 11.34
CA PRO A 494 -19.72 5.59 9.97
C PRO A 494 -19.05 6.78 9.26
N VAL A 495 -18.65 6.59 8.01
CA VAL A 495 -18.03 7.62 7.18
C VAL A 495 -18.71 7.67 5.82
N ILE A 496 -19.23 8.85 5.46
CA ILE A 496 -19.79 9.07 4.13
C ILE A 496 -18.66 9.41 3.16
N VAL A 497 -18.73 8.85 1.96
CA VAL A 497 -17.84 9.17 0.86
C VAL A 497 -18.67 9.73 -0.28
N LYS A 498 -18.42 10.99 -0.62
CA LYS A 498 -18.97 11.65 -1.81
C LYS A 498 -17.88 11.70 -2.87
N HIS A 499 -18.14 11.05 -3.99
CA HIS A 499 -17.22 10.94 -5.11
C HIS A 499 -17.76 11.73 -6.30
N LYS A 500 -17.00 12.74 -6.72
CA LYS A 500 -17.25 13.49 -7.95
C LYS A 500 -16.32 12.97 -9.03
N ARG A 501 -16.92 12.50 -10.12
CA ARG A 501 -16.20 12.00 -11.29
C ARG A 501 -15.64 13.17 -12.13
N PRO A 502 -14.58 12.98 -12.93
CA PRO A 502 -14.16 13.99 -13.89
C PRO A 502 -15.11 14.00 -15.09
N PRO A 503 -15.35 15.18 -15.70
CA PRO A 503 -16.00 15.26 -17.01
C PRO A 503 -15.25 14.47 -18.10
N GLY A 504 -15.96 14.00 -19.12
CA GLY A 504 -15.35 13.40 -20.32
C GLY A 504 -15.07 11.89 -20.26
N LEU A 505 -15.56 11.17 -19.25
CA LEU A 505 -15.51 9.70 -19.22
C LEU A 505 -16.67 9.07 -19.99
N TYR A 506 -16.34 8.03 -20.78
CA TYR A 506 -17.30 7.25 -21.59
C TYR A 506 -17.21 5.77 -21.19
N PHE A 507 -18.37 5.13 -21.04
CA PHE A 507 -18.52 3.73 -20.60
C PHE A 507 -19.01 2.81 -21.73
N ASN A 508 -19.06 3.34 -22.95
CA ASN A 508 -19.51 2.67 -24.15
C ASN A 508 -20.99 2.21 -24.09
N SER A 509 -21.81 2.92 -23.29
CA SER A 509 -23.26 2.71 -23.22
C SER A 509 -23.94 3.50 -24.33
N LYS A 510 -24.24 2.83 -25.45
CA LYS A 510 -24.75 3.46 -26.68
C LYS A 510 -26.16 4.00 -26.49
N VAL A 511 -26.40 5.22 -26.98
CA VAL A 511 -27.73 5.84 -27.03
C VAL A 511 -28.40 5.48 -28.35
N ILE A 512 -29.66 5.03 -28.30
CA ILE A 512 -30.48 4.68 -29.48
C ILE A 512 -31.61 5.69 -29.60
N VAL A 513 -31.68 6.38 -30.74
CA VAL A 513 -32.72 7.36 -31.05
C VAL A 513 -33.28 7.02 -32.44
N HIS A 514 -34.60 6.83 -32.53
CA HIS A 514 -35.29 6.39 -33.76
C HIS A 514 -34.74 5.10 -34.40
N GLY A 515 -34.17 4.20 -33.58
CA GLY A 515 -33.57 2.94 -34.05
C GLY A 515 -32.10 3.05 -34.44
N ASP A 516 -31.54 4.26 -34.50
CA ASP A 516 -30.15 4.50 -34.86
C ASP A 516 -29.27 4.76 -33.64
N ILE A 517 -28.05 4.20 -33.66
CA ILE A 517 -27.03 4.46 -32.65
C ILE A 517 -26.50 5.88 -32.85
N GLN A 518 -26.64 6.71 -31.83
CA GLN A 518 -26.09 8.05 -31.81
C GLN A 518 -24.57 7.98 -31.58
N ALA A 519 -23.79 8.39 -32.59
CA ALA A 519 -22.33 8.37 -32.52
C ALA A 519 -21.80 9.44 -31.55
N GLY A 520 -20.78 9.10 -30.77
CA GLY A 520 -20.13 10.04 -29.84
C GLY A 520 -20.92 10.34 -28.56
N VAL A 521 -22.07 9.70 -28.35
CA VAL A 521 -22.92 9.93 -27.17
C VAL A 521 -22.98 8.67 -26.31
N ASP A 522 -22.89 8.86 -24.99
CA ASP A 522 -22.98 7.81 -23.98
C ASP A 522 -24.06 8.16 -22.96
N VAL A 523 -24.88 7.18 -22.55
CA VAL A 523 -25.95 7.36 -21.54
C VAL A 523 -25.41 7.99 -20.25
N TYR A 524 -24.16 7.68 -19.89
CA TYR A 524 -23.47 8.17 -18.71
C TYR A 524 -22.62 9.42 -18.95
N SER A 525 -22.69 10.03 -20.13
CA SER A 525 -21.98 11.28 -20.41
C SER A 525 -22.55 12.44 -19.56
N TYR A 526 -21.69 13.37 -19.16
CA TYR A 526 -22.10 14.57 -18.41
C TYR A 526 -23.19 15.36 -19.14
N ALA A 527 -23.05 15.52 -20.46
CA ALA A 527 -24.01 16.23 -21.30
C ALA A 527 -25.42 15.60 -21.25
N MET A 528 -25.50 14.26 -21.22
CA MET A 528 -26.78 13.54 -21.09
C MET A 528 -27.38 13.67 -19.69
N ILE A 529 -26.58 13.62 -18.63
CA ILE A 529 -27.08 13.62 -17.26
C ILE A 529 -27.44 15.03 -16.77
N LEU A 530 -26.63 16.03 -17.09
CA LEU A 530 -26.83 17.41 -16.64
C LEU A 530 -27.64 18.26 -17.63
N ASN A 531 -28.04 17.69 -18.77
CA ASN A 531 -28.73 18.40 -19.85
C ASN A 531 -27.97 19.66 -20.31
N ASP A 532 -26.63 19.60 -20.27
CA ASP A 532 -25.74 20.73 -20.55
C ASP A 532 -24.92 20.47 -21.82
N THR A 533 -25.28 21.19 -22.89
CA THR A 533 -24.60 21.13 -24.18
C THR A 533 -23.22 21.80 -24.20
N LYS A 534 -22.84 22.56 -23.16
CA LYS A 534 -21.55 23.25 -23.03
C LYS A 534 -20.43 22.36 -22.46
N THR A 535 -20.77 21.31 -21.71
CA THR A 535 -19.78 20.40 -21.08
C THR A 535 -18.98 19.56 -22.08
N ASN A 536 -19.37 19.53 -23.36
CA ASN A 536 -18.58 18.91 -24.43
C ASN A 536 -17.25 19.64 -24.71
N ARG A 537 -17.06 20.88 -24.24
CA ARG A 537 -15.84 21.67 -24.47
C ARG A 537 -14.77 21.51 -23.40
N ASP A 538 -15.15 21.06 -22.21
CA ASP A 538 -14.21 20.88 -21.11
C ASP A 538 -13.93 19.39 -20.92
N GLN A 539 -13.29 18.78 -21.93
CA GLN A 539 -12.35 17.71 -21.61
C GLN A 539 -11.30 18.38 -20.74
N ALA A 540 -11.44 18.26 -19.42
CA ALA A 540 -10.37 18.66 -18.55
C ALA A 540 -9.16 17.81 -18.98
N THR A 541 -8.23 18.47 -19.66
CA THR A 541 -6.89 17.99 -19.91
C THR A 541 -6.23 17.94 -18.54
N PHE A 542 -6.60 16.96 -17.72
CA PHE A 542 -5.98 16.73 -16.43
C PHE A 542 -4.56 16.30 -16.74
N PRO A 543 -3.56 17.17 -16.56
CA PRO A 543 -2.19 16.74 -16.73
C PRO A 543 -1.99 15.71 -15.62
N ASN A 544 -1.61 14.51 -16.01
CA ASN A 544 -0.97 13.57 -15.12
C ASN A 544 -1.76 12.85 -13.99
N ARG A 545 -3.10 12.86 -13.90
CA ARG A 545 -3.79 11.98 -12.91
C ARG A 545 -4.38 10.73 -13.56
N ASN A 546 -4.24 9.57 -12.90
CA ASN A 546 -4.74 8.30 -13.43
C ASN A 546 -6.26 8.38 -13.55
N ILE A 547 -6.75 8.14 -14.76
CA ILE A 547 -8.16 8.32 -15.10
C ILE A 547 -8.98 7.23 -14.39
N PRO A 548 -10.15 7.55 -13.80
CA PRO A 548 -11.06 6.59 -13.20
C PRO A 548 -11.35 5.38 -14.09
N SER A 549 -11.65 4.24 -13.46
CA SER A 549 -11.75 2.98 -14.18
C SER A 549 -12.92 2.98 -15.16
N LYS A 550 -12.69 2.51 -16.40
CA LYS A 550 -13.76 2.30 -17.41
C LYS A 550 -14.71 1.16 -17.05
N VAL A 551 -14.46 0.42 -15.96
CA VAL A 551 -15.29 -0.69 -15.48
C VAL A 551 -16.55 -0.22 -14.74
N GLY A 552 -16.69 1.08 -14.47
CA GLY A 552 -17.92 1.68 -13.93
C GLY A 552 -17.98 1.82 -12.40
N PHE A 553 -16.93 1.46 -11.67
CA PHE A 553 -16.84 1.67 -10.23
C PHE A 553 -15.39 1.91 -9.81
N ASP A 554 -15.22 2.57 -8.66
CA ASP A 554 -13.92 2.77 -8.01
C ASP A 554 -14.00 2.44 -6.51
N LYS A 555 -12.84 2.22 -5.88
CA LYS A 555 -12.72 2.14 -4.43
C LYS A 555 -12.21 3.47 -3.89
N VAL A 556 -12.84 3.97 -2.84
CA VAL A 556 -12.30 5.05 -2.02
C VAL A 556 -11.90 4.47 -0.68
N PHE A 557 -10.59 4.38 -0.45
CA PHE A 557 -10.04 3.92 0.81
C PHE A 557 -10.20 4.99 1.87
N VAL A 558 -10.58 4.57 3.08
CA VAL A 558 -10.59 5.39 4.27
C VAL A 558 -9.68 4.72 5.30
N GLN A 559 -8.70 5.47 5.79
CA GLN A 559 -7.64 4.99 6.67
C GLN A 559 -7.63 5.79 7.97
N VAL A 560 -7.38 5.11 9.08
CA VAL A 560 -7.19 5.66 10.42
C VAL A 560 -5.78 5.34 10.88
N ASP A 561 -5.05 6.36 11.32
CA ASP A 561 -3.78 6.24 11.99
C ASP A 561 -3.88 6.85 13.40
N GLY A 562 -3.59 6.05 14.43
CA GLY A 562 -3.58 6.51 15.82
C GLY A 562 -2.46 7.52 16.08
N LEU A 563 -2.81 8.73 16.51
CA LEU A 563 -1.83 9.77 16.86
C LEU A 563 -1.43 9.68 18.33
N SER A 564 -2.37 9.33 19.22
CA SER A 564 -2.15 9.15 20.66
C SER A 564 -2.03 7.68 21.09
N TYR A 565 -2.13 6.73 20.16
CA TYR A 565 -2.01 5.29 20.41
C TYR A 565 -1.40 4.57 19.22
N SER A 566 -0.84 3.39 19.46
CA SER A 566 -0.34 2.52 18.39
C SER A 566 -1.48 1.68 17.83
N GLY A 567 -1.94 1.99 16.62
CA GLY A 567 -3.00 1.27 15.93
C GLY A 567 -3.29 1.87 14.57
N LYS A 568 -3.63 1.01 13.61
CA LYS A 568 -4.04 1.40 12.25
C LYS A 568 -5.29 0.63 11.85
N TYR A 569 -6.15 1.27 11.09
CA TYR A 569 -7.33 0.65 10.50
C TYR A 569 -7.51 1.16 9.07
N LYS A 570 -7.91 0.29 8.15
CA LYS A 570 -8.23 0.68 6.77
C LYS A 570 -9.44 -0.09 6.27
N ASP A 571 -10.31 0.62 5.57
CA ASP A 571 -11.44 0.06 4.84
C ASP A 571 -11.66 0.86 3.55
N TYR A 572 -12.69 0.52 2.76
CA TYR A 572 -13.05 1.27 1.58
C TYR A 572 -14.56 1.38 1.37
N ALA A 573 -14.96 2.43 0.66
CA ALA A 573 -16.28 2.57 0.08
C ALA A 573 -16.21 2.27 -1.43
N VAL A 574 -17.21 1.57 -1.97
CA VAL A 574 -17.36 1.38 -3.41
C VAL A 574 -18.24 2.50 -3.95
N VAL A 575 -17.78 3.19 -5.00
CA VAL A 575 -18.49 4.32 -5.62
C VAL A 575 -18.80 4.03 -7.08
N ASP A 576 -19.95 4.49 -7.56
CA ASP A 576 -20.35 4.34 -8.97
C ASP A 576 -19.70 5.43 -9.81
N SER A 577 -18.72 5.04 -10.62
CA SER A 577 -17.95 5.95 -11.47
C SER A 577 -18.64 6.20 -12.81
N ARG A 578 -19.87 5.71 -13.02
CA ARG A 578 -20.71 6.08 -14.16
C ARG A 578 -21.55 7.32 -13.85
N LEU A 579 -21.76 7.64 -12.57
CA LEU A 579 -22.50 8.81 -12.15
C LEU A 579 -21.58 10.02 -11.97
N PRO A 580 -22.04 11.24 -12.30
CA PRO A 580 -21.28 12.47 -12.04
C PRO A 580 -20.94 12.68 -10.57
N ILE A 581 -21.87 12.30 -9.70
CA ILE A 581 -21.75 12.31 -8.25
C ILE A 581 -22.28 10.97 -7.74
N SER A 582 -21.48 10.28 -6.94
CA SER A 582 -21.87 9.07 -6.23
C SER A 582 -21.65 9.27 -4.74
N GLU A 583 -22.57 8.76 -3.92
CA GLU A 583 -22.42 8.72 -2.47
C GLU A 583 -22.39 7.27 -2.00
N SER A 584 -21.46 6.95 -1.11
CA SER A 584 -21.31 5.64 -0.50
C SER A 584 -20.94 5.78 0.98
N VAL A 585 -20.97 4.68 1.72
CA VAL A 585 -20.67 4.66 3.14
C VAL A 585 -19.72 3.52 3.44
N THR A 586 -18.76 3.77 4.32
CA THR A 586 -17.88 2.76 4.92
C THR A 586 -17.79 2.97 6.42
N PHE A 587 -17.12 2.05 7.11
CA PHE A 587 -16.93 2.12 8.56
C PHE A 587 -15.45 2.02 8.87
N VAL A 588 -14.97 2.90 9.75
CA VAL A 588 -13.57 2.82 10.20
C VAL A 588 -13.48 2.62 11.70
N GLY A 589 -12.56 1.75 12.10
CA GLY A 589 -12.23 1.49 13.49
C GLY A 589 -11.36 2.61 14.05
N VAL A 590 -11.70 3.08 15.25
CA VAL A 590 -10.92 4.01 16.06
C VAL A 590 -10.80 3.42 17.47
N LYS A 591 -9.75 3.77 18.21
CA LYS A 591 -9.61 3.35 19.60
C LYS A 591 -10.81 3.77 20.45
N SER A 592 -11.32 2.84 21.26
CA SER A 592 -12.43 3.10 22.17
C SER A 592 -12.05 4.19 23.18
N PRO A 593 -12.86 5.26 23.33
CA PRO A 593 -12.60 6.31 24.30
C PRO A 593 -12.80 5.83 25.76
N LYS A 594 -13.36 4.62 25.95
CA LYS A 594 -13.45 3.93 27.26
C LYS A 594 -12.08 3.55 27.83
N LEU A 595 -11.04 3.49 26.99
CA LEU A 595 -9.68 3.15 27.43
C LEU A 595 -8.94 4.42 27.88
N ASN A 596 -8.65 5.32 26.95
CA ASN A 596 -8.02 6.62 27.16
C ASN A 596 -8.16 7.47 25.87
N ASN A 597 -7.32 8.51 25.70
CA ASN A 597 -7.32 9.37 24.52
C ASN A 597 -7.30 8.55 23.21
N SER A 598 -8.14 8.96 22.26
CA SER A 598 -8.41 8.26 21.00
C SER A 598 -8.04 9.08 19.76
N ARG A 599 -7.27 10.15 19.95
CA ARG A 599 -6.85 11.07 18.90
C ARG A 599 -6.26 10.31 17.71
N SER A 600 -6.94 10.44 16.59
CA SER A 600 -6.66 9.72 15.36
C SER A 600 -6.68 10.66 14.17
N TYR A 601 -5.85 10.38 13.17
CA TYR A 601 -5.94 11.01 11.87
C TYR A 601 -6.72 10.08 10.93
N VAL A 602 -7.83 10.57 10.39
CA VAL A 602 -8.64 9.88 9.39
C VAL A 602 -8.40 10.55 8.05
N SER A 603 -8.05 9.74 7.05
CA SER A 603 -7.77 10.21 5.68
C SER A 603 -8.46 9.33 4.66
N ALA A 604 -8.67 9.86 3.46
CA ALA A 604 -9.24 9.09 2.36
C ALA A 604 -8.61 9.42 1.01
N TYR A 605 -8.58 8.43 0.14
CA TYR A 605 -8.08 8.53 -1.23
C TYR A 605 -8.73 7.47 -2.11
N ASP A 606 -8.88 7.75 -3.40
CA ASP A 606 -9.40 6.77 -4.34
C ASP A 606 -8.32 5.81 -4.86
N SER A 607 -8.77 4.75 -5.51
CA SER A 607 -7.93 3.73 -6.14
C SER A 607 -7.07 4.26 -7.29
N HIS A 608 -7.19 5.54 -7.65
CA HIS A 608 -6.39 6.25 -8.66
C HIS A 608 -5.29 7.13 -8.04
N GLY A 609 -5.24 7.18 -6.71
CA GLY A 609 -4.29 7.98 -5.94
C GLY A 609 -4.73 9.43 -5.75
N ARG A 610 -6.00 9.78 -5.96
CA ARG A 610 -6.51 11.12 -5.64
C ARG A 610 -6.86 11.21 -4.16
N LEU A 611 -6.38 12.25 -3.50
CA LEU A 611 -6.75 12.55 -2.12
C LEU A 611 -8.19 13.08 -2.03
N CYS A 612 -8.88 12.72 -0.96
CA CYS A 612 -10.19 13.24 -0.63
C CYS A 612 -10.11 14.22 0.55
N HIS A 613 -11.03 15.18 0.57
CA HIS A 613 -11.14 16.23 1.58
C HIS A 613 -11.98 15.79 2.74
N ALA A 614 -11.49 15.96 3.97
CA ALA A 614 -12.28 15.73 5.17
C ALA A 614 -13.24 16.90 5.42
N TYR A 615 -14.49 16.58 5.71
CA TYR A 615 -15.47 17.53 6.23
C TYR A 615 -16.13 16.97 7.47
N CYS A 616 -16.28 17.83 8.48
CA CYS A 616 -16.80 17.48 9.78
C CYS A 616 -18.17 18.14 9.99
N LEU A 617 -19.07 17.43 10.67
CA LEU A 617 -20.41 17.88 10.98
C LEU A 617 -20.38 19.17 11.81
N VAL A 618 -21.18 20.16 11.40
CA VAL A 618 -21.45 21.36 12.19
C VAL A 618 -22.53 21.00 13.21
N TYR A 619 -22.14 20.92 14.48
CA TYR A 619 -23.04 20.51 15.56
C TYR A 619 -24.29 21.39 15.65
N GLY A 620 -25.44 20.73 15.81
CA GLY A 620 -26.74 21.41 15.93
C GLY A 620 -27.34 21.90 14.61
N SER A 621 -26.66 21.67 13.48
CA SER A 621 -27.22 21.98 12.16
C SER A 621 -28.41 21.07 11.83
N ASN A 622 -29.48 21.68 11.30
CA ASN A 622 -30.65 20.99 10.79
C ASN A 622 -31.15 21.72 9.52
N PRO A 623 -31.02 21.13 8.32
CA PRO A 623 -30.46 19.79 8.05
C PRO A 623 -28.95 19.70 8.37
N PRO A 624 -28.37 18.49 8.48
CA PRO A 624 -26.94 18.32 8.76
C PRO A 624 -26.03 19.04 7.75
N GLU A 625 -25.22 19.96 8.25
CA GLU A 625 -24.23 20.73 7.50
C GLU A 625 -22.80 20.26 7.81
N TYR A 626 -21.92 20.32 6.81
CA TYR A 626 -20.54 19.86 6.92
C TYR A 626 -19.56 20.95 6.47
N LYS A 627 -18.52 21.20 7.27
CA LYS A 627 -17.45 22.15 6.94
C LYS A 627 -16.12 21.42 6.77
N LYS A 628 -15.21 21.96 5.96
CA LYS A 628 -13.84 21.41 5.83
C LYS A 628 -13.19 21.31 7.21
N CYS A 629 -12.48 20.21 7.46
CA CYS A 629 -11.79 19.97 8.71
C CYS A 629 -10.44 19.28 8.51
N SER A 630 -9.64 19.21 9.57
CA SER A 630 -8.29 18.65 9.55
C SER A 630 -8.23 17.13 9.28
N GLY A 631 -9.36 16.43 9.47
CA GLY A 631 -9.41 14.96 9.50
C GLY A 631 -8.84 14.35 10.79
N VAL A 632 -8.30 15.17 11.72
CA VAL A 632 -7.91 14.71 13.05
C VAL A 632 -9.10 14.79 13.99
N ILE A 633 -9.42 13.67 14.63
CA ILE A 633 -10.57 13.53 15.51
C ILE A 633 -10.16 12.98 16.88
N ASP A 634 -10.92 13.31 17.92
CA ASP A 634 -10.87 12.65 19.23
C ASP A 634 -12.29 12.31 19.69
N LEU A 635 -12.47 11.09 20.19
CA LEU A 635 -13.75 10.57 20.66
C LEU A 635 -13.85 10.73 22.18
N THR A 636 -15.07 10.96 22.66
CA THR A 636 -15.38 11.01 24.09
C THR A 636 -16.44 9.96 24.46
N THR A 637 -16.66 9.78 25.76
CA THR A 637 -17.72 8.88 26.29
C THR A 637 -19.05 9.62 26.52
N THR A 638 -19.23 10.83 26.00
CA THR A 638 -20.36 11.73 26.31
C THR A 638 -21.47 11.70 25.25
N SER A 639 -22.63 11.11 25.55
CA SER A 639 -23.80 11.04 24.64
C SER A 639 -24.15 12.36 23.92
N PRO A 640 -24.65 12.35 22.66
CA PRO A 640 -25.02 11.18 21.84
C PRO A 640 -23.82 10.46 21.20
N PHE A 641 -23.85 9.13 21.17
CA PHE A 641 -22.80 8.31 20.56
C PHE A 641 -22.91 8.28 19.02
N MET A 642 -21.91 8.82 18.31
CA MET A 642 -21.73 8.86 16.85
C MET A 642 -20.78 7.74 16.39
N TYR A 643 -20.60 6.73 17.25
CA TYR A 643 -19.85 5.50 17.02
C TYR A 643 -20.59 4.35 17.70
N GLY A 644 -20.32 3.12 17.27
CA GLY A 644 -20.81 1.89 17.89
C GLY A 644 -19.67 0.98 18.33
N ASP A 645 -19.92 0.07 19.27
CA ASP A 645 -18.94 -0.94 19.70
C ASP A 645 -18.78 -2.06 18.64
N SER A 646 -19.64 -2.07 17.61
CA SER A 646 -19.54 -2.93 16.44
C SER A 646 -20.02 -2.22 15.17
N ILE A 647 -19.62 -2.72 14.00
CA ILE A 647 -20.13 -2.22 12.70
C ILE A 647 -21.67 -2.30 12.65
N GLY A 648 -22.28 -3.33 13.26
CA GLY A 648 -23.73 -3.47 13.31
C GLY A 648 -24.43 -2.35 14.07
N GLU A 649 -23.87 -1.95 15.22
CA GLU A 649 -24.36 -0.80 15.98
C GLU A 649 -24.16 0.52 15.24
N SER A 650 -22.98 0.73 14.65
CA SER A 650 -22.69 1.92 13.84
C SER A 650 -23.59 2.02 12.62
N ASN A 651 -23.96 0.89 12.02
CA ASN A 651 -24.95 0.84 10.94
C ASN A 651 -26.35 1.24 11.41
N GLY A 652 -26.69 0.96 12.68
CA GLY A 652 -27.91 1.45 13.32
C GLY A 652 -27.96 2.96 13.52
N LEU A 653 -26.80 3.62 13.62
CA LEU A 653 -26.71 5.08 13.66
C LEU A 653 -27.07 5.73 12.32
N LEU A 654 -26.72 5.06 11.21
CA LEU A 654 -26.98 5.49 9.84
C LEU A 654 -28.41 5.23 9.40
N TYR A 655 -28.97 4.08 9.74
CA TYR A 655 -30.29 3.66 9.25
C TYR A 655 -31.26 3.50 10.39
N ARG A 656 -32.28 4.37 10.42
CA ARG A 656 -33.41 4.17 11.34
C ARG A 656 -34.22 2.95 10.88
N LYS A 657 -34.63 2.12 11.85
CA LYS A 657 -35.46 0.92 11.63
C LYS A 657 -34.81 -0.10 10.66
N LEU A 658 -33.63 -0.62 10.98
CA LEU A 658 -32.94 -1.67 10.19
C LEU A 658 -33.79 -2.93 9.91
N LYS A 659 -34.86 -3.19 10.66
CA LYS A 659 -35.79 -4.33 10.46
C LYS A 659 -37.05 -3.97 9.65
N SER A 660 -37.22 -2.71 9.25
CA SER A 660 -38.37 -2.20 8.49
C SER A 660 -38.04 -2.18 7.00
N VAL A 661 -39.02 -2.45 6.14
CA VAL A 661 -38.88 -2.34 4.67
C VAL A 661 -38.53 -0.91 4.24
N ASN A 662 -38.98 0.09 5.01
CA ASN A 662 -38.64 1.49 4.79
C ASN A 662 -37.38 1.87 5.58
N HIS A 663 -36.22 1.80 4.93
CA HIS A 663 -34.94 2.28 5.47
C HIS A 663 -34.77 3.77 5.15
N VAL A 664 -34.57 4.60 6.17
CA VAL A 664 -34.25 6.03 6.00
C VAL A 664 -32.86 6.28 6.55
N ARG A 665 -31.97 6.83 5.71
CA ARG A 665 -30.64 7.29 6.13
C ARG A 665 -30.78 8.53 6.99
N SER A 666 -30.13 8.53 8.15
CA SER A 666 -29.99 9.67 9.04
C SER A 666 -28.55 10.13 9.03
N TYR A 667 -28.34 11.37 8.58
CA TYR A 667 -27.02 11.99 8.49
C TYR A 667 -26.62 12.70 9.79
N GLU A 668 -27.57 12.91 10.71
CA GLU A 668 -27.40 13.61 11.99
C GLU A 668 -26.34 12.96 12.90
N ASN A 669 -26.11 11.65 12.75
CA ASN A 669 -25.16 10.88 13.57
C ASN A 669 -23.85 10.57 12.83
N VAL A 670 -23.62 11.15 11.66
CA VAL A 670 -22.40 10.92 10.88
C VAL A 670 -21.50 12.13 10.99
N PHE A 671 -20.46 12.01 11.81
CA PHE A 671 -19.55 13.13 12.07
C PHE A 671 -18.67 13.47 10.86
N LEU A 672 -18.20 12.46 10.12
CA LEU A 672 -17.16 12.62 9.11
C LEU A 672 -17.67 12.24 7.72
N THR A 673 -17.44 13.13 6.76
CA THR A 673 -17.65 12.87 5.32
C THR A 673 -16.39 13.21 4.55
N PHE A 674 -16.06 12.41 3.53
CA PHE A 674 -14.97 12.68 2.60
C PHE A 674 -15.52 13.06 1.24
N HIS A 675 -15.03 14.18 0.69
CA HIS A 675 -15.35 14.60 -0.66
C HIS A 675 -14.13 14.36 -1.56
N CYS A 676 -14.26 13.41 -2.48
CA CYS A 676 -13.27 13.11 -3.50
C CYS A 676 -13.65 13.87 -4.78
N ASP A 677 -13.27 15.14 -4.86
CA ASP A 677 -13.51 16.03 -6.00
C ASP A 677 -12.19 16.42 -6.69
N TYR A 678 -12.24 17.33 -7.67
CA TYR A 678 -11.07 17.80 -8.42
C TYR A 678 -10.60 19.18 -7.96
N ASP A 679 -11.15 19.67 -6.85
CA ASP A 679 -10.82 20.97 -6.31
C ASP A 679 -9.46 20.88 -5.56
N ASP A 680 -8.94 22.00 -5.06
CA ASP A 680 -7.57 22.17 -4.51
C ASP A 680 -7.08 21.07 -3.55
N THR A 681 -5.79 21.05 -3.21
CA THR A 681 -5.24 20.02 -2.30
C THR A 681 -5.90 20.07 -0.89
N PRO A 682 -6.20 18.91 -0.26
CA PRO A 682 -7.05 18.84 0.92
C PRO A 682 -6.51 19.48 2.19
N TRP A 683 -5.21 19.76 2.23
CA TRP A 683 -4.52 20.21 3.44
C TRP A 683 -3.94 21.63 3.31
N SER A 684 -4.37 22.40 2.31
CA SER A 684 -3.88 23.76 2.03
C SER A 684 -4.10 24.77 3.16
N GLN A 685 -4.85 24.39 4.21
CA GLN A 685 -5.02 25.18 5.43
C GLN A 685 -5.01 24.24 6.64
N CYS A 686 -3.83 23.88 7.14
CA CYS A 686 -3.68 23.15 8.42
C CYS A 686 -4.08 23.99 9.66
N LYS A 687 -5.11 24.81 9.58
CA LYS A 687 -5.58 25.65 10.70
C LYS A 687 -6.60 24.91 11.55
#